data_AF-A0A101RPW9-F1
#
_entry.id   AF-A0A101RPW9-F1
#
_cell.length_a   1.000
_cell.length_b   1.000
_cell.length_c   1.000
_cell.angle_alpha   90.00
_cell.angle_beta   90.00
_cell.angle_gamma   90.00
#
_symmetry.space_group_name_H-M   'P 1'
#
loop_
_entity.id
_entity.type
_entity.pdbx_description
1 polymer ?
#
loop_
_entity_poly.entity_id
_entity_poly.type
_entity_poly.pdbx_seq_one_letter_code
_entity_poly.pdbx_strand_id
1 'polypeptide(L)'
;MRPNSEGCDVERVFVFRTERRWDGATAWEPGPWLRVGIERSERSPLDGLGWRTHDGAEAAVGFQAAMEGFYGHYRAAGGASAEYRGELERCEAVKEAAAHRFRTQESQGSDWHAAGDWWLLLEDGDAHVERLDWHDQAGASGSITLRAAFAEPDRTSEITALVGTIRAHHEYEAVGEIAHNLLNGSHTKWLGNWRTGGAWLEFRLVRPAAVRYYVLASANDCPDRDPMHWTLHGSHDGRQWTALDSRTGQVFTRRHQPRGFAVTGSTGMAYRHFRLEITANAGAEHVQLSQVRLFDTAPVPAYRGFFGYRQRAGESPSGFRGAPLAPAPEGAGLRTVEEWRAYLFDYSADVIRVAQGRELWNISDEQRAAGWLGYEGASAERLTALEERLGTRLPPSYRTFLGASDGWLHLSSFMYEMGTTDTVTWLTETDADLTSFYDDIDEEGAILTRSLLISQDGEEYWLLDPGDVSGDGEWAAYIWASSYPGLGKRHASFAELVQAERASFEELKGHEGQGVHPEGAEDLVAQGREQALRGEAEQALASFERAAVKGSGVGMYLKTVLGAFLDLRFAHHEIRNNILGRDHVIAAVGEDQVRAEALPLYLRRTVEEHRPHGRLPRLEILGRLVPELGFSAGESNDDWIERAAAHVPPQLPEPPAFQQALDLARALAEQGQDEEAWNVIEAALPHWRSDNPHRIAPVILLTDPVLRDVVTPRRAQLVVRIPRGKVLGGNTRW
;
A
#
# COMPACT_ATOMS: atom_id res chain seq x y z
N MET A 1 18.74 13.43 -43.08
CA MET A 1 19.37 14.59 -42.40
C MET A 1 20.20 14.02 -41.27
N ARG A 2 21.53 14.21 -41.31
CA ARG A 2 22.41 13.81 -40.20
C ARG A 2 22.18 14.79 -39.04
N PRO A 3 22.07 14.35 -37.77
CA PRO A 3 22.06 15.28 -36.66
C PRO A 3 23.46 15.88 -36.49
N ASN A 4 23.54 17.20 -36.36
CA ASN A 4 24.76 17.95 -36.12
C ASN A 4 25.46 17.50 -34.83
N SER A 5 26.77 17.30 -34.91
CA SER A 5 27.69 17.04 -33.82
C SER A 5 28.21 18.35 -33.19
N GLU A 6 27.31 19.21 -32.72
CA GLU A 6 27.67 20.43 -31.97
C GLU A 6 26.84 20.49 -30.68
N GLY A 7 27.53 20.52 -29.53
CA GLY A 7 26.94 20.64 -28.19
C GLY A 7 26.94 19.32 -27.41
N CYS A 8 28.03 19.03 -26.70
CA CYS A 8 28.11 17.92 -25.75
C CYS A 8 27.35 18.32 -24.48
N ASP A 9 26.05 18.01 -24.44
CA ASP A 9 25.20 18.22 -23.28
C ASP A 9 25.27 17.01 -22.34
N VAL A 10 25.45 17.26 -21.05
CA VAL A 10 26.19 16.41 -20.10
C VAL A 10 25.33 15.36 -19.38
N GLU A 11 24.04 15.30 -19.70
CA GLU A 11 23.04 14.41 -19.10
C GLU A 11 22.29 13.63 -20.20
N ARG A 12 23.01 12.73 -20.89
CA ARG A 12 22.42 11.91 -21.96
C ARG A 12 22.36 10.43 -21.59
N VAL A 13 21.22 9.83 -21.87
CA VAL A 13 20.98 8.39 -21.87
C VAL A 13 21.03 7.91 -23.32
N PHE A 14 21.86 6.90 -23.59
CA PHE A 14 21.97 6.24 -24.89
C PHE A 14 21.02 5.05 -24.90
N VAL A 15 20.17 4.98 -25.93
CA VAL A 15 19.20 3.88 -26.08
C VAL A 15 19.57 3.07 -27.32
N PHE A 16 19.97 1.82 -27.10
CA PHE A 16 20.38 0.90 -28.14
C PHE A 16 19.29 -0.13 -28.41
N ARG A 17 19.02 -0.33 -29.71
CA ARG A 17 18.31 -1.51 -30.19
C ARG A 17 19.31 -2.66 -30.23
N THR A 18 19.00 -3.77 -29.56
CA THR A 18 19.97 -4.85 -29.35
C THR A 18 19.59 -6.13 -30.06
N GLU A 19 20.59 -6.93 -30.37
CA GLU A 19 20.42 -8.25 -30.96
C GLU A 19 21.41 -9.23 -30.33
N ARG A 20 20.98 -10.48 -30.16
CA ARG A 20 21.76 -11.58 -29.58
C ARG A 20 21.85 -12.73 -30.58
N ARG A 21 23.02 -13.36 -30.67
CA ARG A 21 23.20 -14.61 -31.42
C ARG A 21 23.71 -15.68 -30.46
N TRP A 22 22.83 -16.59 -30.08
CA TRP A 22 23.15 -17.68 -29.15
C TRP A 22 24.21 -18.61 -29.72
N ASP A 23 25.01 -19.21 -28.82
CA ASP A 23 26.01 -20.20 -29.21
C ASP A 23 25.37 -21.34 -30.05
N GLY A 24 25.97 -21.62 -31.22
CA GLY A 24 25.45 -22.56 -32.20
C GLY A 24 24.33 -22.05 -33.12
N ALA A 25 23.77 -20.86 -32.88
CA ALA A 25 22.78 -20.25 -33.77
C ALA A 25 23.43 -19.51 -34.95
N THR A 26 22.77 -19.53 -36.11
CA THR A 26 23.26 -18.84 -37.33
C THR A 26 22.64 -17.45 -37.53
N ALA A 27 21.51 -17.17 -36.88
CA ALA A 27 20.77 -15.92 -37.00
C ALA A 27 20.90 -15.06 -35.74
N TRP A 28 20.80 -13.75 -35.93
CA TRP A 28 20.63 -12.79 -34.85
C TRP A 28 19.15 -12.71 -34.47
N GLU A 29 18.87 -12.63 -33.18
CA GLU A 29 17.54 -12.47 -32.60
C GLU A 29 17.45 -11.11 -31.90
N PRO A 30 16.34 -10.37 -32.02
CA PRO A 30 16.14 -9.13 -31.27
C PRO A 30 16.19 -9.37 -29.76
N GLY A 31 16.91 -8.50 -29.04
CA GLY A 31 16.98 -8.49 -27.58
C GLY A 31 16.22 -7.31 -26.95
N PRO A 32 16.12 -7.26 -25.61
CA PRO A 32 15.65 -6.08 -24.88
C PRO A 32 16.46 -4.84 -25.26
N TRP A 33 15.84 -3.67 -25.19
CA TRP A 33 16.58 -2.42 -25.39
C TRP A 33 17.57 -2.22 -24.26
N LEU A 34 18.75 -1.71 -24.60
CA LEU A 34 19.78 -1.35 -23.63
C LEU A 34 19.75 0.17 -23.44
N ARG A 35 19.44 0.64 -22.23
CA ARG A 35 19.50 2.06 -21.87
C ARG A 35 20.67 2.29 -20.93
N VAL A 36 21.58 3.19 -21.32
CA VAL A 36 22.84 3.44 -20.59
C VAL A 36 23.02 4.93 -20.35
N GLY A 37 23.22 5.31 -19.10
CA GLY A 37 23.68 6.62 -18.68
C GLY A 37 24.43 6.51 -17.36
N ILE A 38 25.60 7.11 -17.27
CA ILE A 38 26.42 7.11 -16.05
C ILE A 38 27.14 8.45 -15.94
N GLU A 39 27.04 9.08 -14.76
CA GLU A 39 27.77 10.30 -14.47
C GLU A 39 29.26 10.00 -14.37
N ARG A 40 30.11 10.81 -15.02
CA ARG A 40 31.55 10.55 -15.12
C ARG A 40 32.31 11.82 -14.81
N SER A 41 33.33 11.71 -13.97
CA SER A 41 34.15 12.83 -13.49
C SER A 41 34.85 13.60 -14.60
N GLU A 42 35.19 12.93 -15.70
CA GLU A 42 35.98 13.50 -16.81
C GLU A 42 35.14 13.78 -18.08
N ARG A 43 33.81 13.54 -18.03
CA ARG A 43 32.84 13.79 -19.11
C ARG A 43 33.19 13.15 -20.47
N SER A 44 34.10 12.16 -20.49
CA SER A 44 34.52 11.40 -21.68
C SER A 44 33.51 10.29 -22.02
N PRO A 45 33.22 9.94 -23.29
CA PRO A 45 32.34 8.83 -23.67
C PRO A 45 32.82 7.47 -23.16
N LEU A 46 31.88 6.55 -22.89
CA LEU A 46 32.23 5.16 -22.57
C LEU A 46 32.87 4.50 -23.79
N ASP A 47 33.85 3.65 -23.58
CA ASP A 47 34.34 2.69 -24.58
C ASP A 47 34.07 1.25 -24.17
N GLY A 48 33.61 1.01 -22.94
CA GLY A 48 32.97 -0.25 -22.61
C GLY A 48 32.36 -0.34 -21.21
N LEU A 49 31.55 -1.38 -21.08
CA LEU A 49 30.64 -1.58 -19.97
C LEU A 49 30.45 -3.06 -19.73
N GLY A 50 30.61 -3.49 -18.48
CA GLY A 50 30.26 -4.80 -17.99
C GLY A 50 29.19 -4.69 -16.92
N TRP A 51 28.20 -5.58 -16.91
CA TRP A 51 27.23 -5.63 -15.83
C TRP A 51 26.81 -7.05 -15.53
N ARG A 52 26.33 -7.22 -14.31
CA ARG A 52 25.68 -8.43 -13.85
C ARG A 52 24.34 -8.03 -13.24
N THR A 53 23.31 -8.78 -13.57
CA THR A 53 21.96 -8.61 -13.01
C THR A 53 21.75 -9.54 -11.83
N HIS A 54 20.79 -9.21 -10.98
CA HIS A 54 20.50 -9.94 -9.75
C HIS A 54 20.00 -11.38 -9.98
N ASP A 55 19.35 -11.63 -11.12
CA ASP A 55 18.97 -12.99 -11.56
C ASP A 55 20.19 -13.81 -12.04
N GLY A 56 21.35 -13.17 -12.18
CA GLY A 56 22.62 -13.77 -12.51
C GLY A 56 23.00 -13.77 -13.98
N ALA A 57 22.22 -13.10 -14.85
CA ALA A 57 22.68 -12.79 -16.20
C ALA A 57 23.84 -11.78 -16.16
N GLU A 58 24.70 -11.82 -17.16
CA GLU A 58 25.86 -10.93 -17.26
C GLU A 58 26.17 -10.58 -18.71
N ALA A 59 26.71 -9.39 -18.93
CA ALA A 59 27.15 -8.97 -20.24
C ALA A 59 28.39 -8.07 -20.12
N ALA A 60 29.18 -8.05 -21.18
CA ALA A 60 30.21 -7.05 -21.36
C ALA A 60 30.30 -6.63 -22.82
N VAL A 61 30.34 -5.32 -23.05
CA VAL A 61 30.31 -4.70 -24.38
C VAL A 61 31.38 -3.64 -24.51
N GLY A 62 31.94 -3.51 -25.72
CA GLY A 62 32.77 -2.39 -26.13
C GLY A 62 31.98 -1.48 -27.07
N PHE A 63 31.99 -0.17 -26.80
CA PHE A 63 31.33 0.82 -27.64
C PHE A 63 32.26 1.31 -28.76
N GLN A 64 31.68 1.62 -29.91
CA GLN A 64 32.37 2.38 -30.94
C GLN A 64 32.66 3.81 -30.45
N ALA A 65 33.71 4.44 -30.98
CA ALA A 65 34.17 5.74 -30.50
C ALA A 65 33.08 6.84 -30.46
N ALA A 66 32.14 6.80 -31.40
CA ALA A 66 31.02 7.75 -31.49
C ALA A 66 29.76 7.31 -30.72
N MET A 67 29.81 6.20 -29.97
CA MET A 67 28.66 5.57 -29.29
C MET A 67 27.53 5.16 -30.25
N GLU A 68 27.78 5.04 -31.56
CA GLU A 68 26.79 4.66 -32.58
C GLU A 68 26.37 3.19 -32.51
N GLY A 69 27.16 2.36 -31.83
CA GLY A 69 26.86 0.97 -31.59
C GLY A 69 27.89 0.30 -30.68
N PHE A 70 27.63 -0.96 -30.34
CA PHE A 70 28.52 -1.77 -29.52
C PHE A 70 28.58 -3.23 -30.01
N TYR A 71 29.63 -3.93 -29.59
CA TYR A 71 29.75 -5.38 -29.73
C TYR A 71 30.27 -5.99 -28.43
N GLY A 72 29.86 -7.21 -28.12
CA GLY A 72 30.19 -7.86 -26.87
C GLY A 72 29.64 -9.27 -26.75
N HIS A 73 29.49 -9.72 -25.52
CA HIS A 73 28.91 -11.01 -25.18
C HIS A 73 27.86 -10.85 -24.08
N TYR A 74 26.92 -11.78 -24.07
CA TYR A 74 25.85 -11.90 -23.10
C TYR A 74 25.79 -13.34 -22.60
N ARG A 75 25.58 -13.53 -21.31
CA ARG A 75 25.33 -14.83 -20.69
C ARG A 75 24.03 -14.72 -19.90
N ALA A 76 23.05 -15.55 -20.25
CA ALA A 76 21.79 -15.63 -19.52
C ALA A 76 21.99 -16.18 -18.10
N ALA A 77 21.05 -15.90 -17.20
CA ALA A 77 21.03 -16.47 -15.84
C ALA A 77 21.15 -18.01 -15.84
N GLY A 78 20.53 -18.67 -16.82
CA GLY A 78 20.60 -20.13 -17.03
C GLY A 78 21.94 -20.65 -17.58
N GLY A 79 22.92 -19.77 -17.80
CA GLY A 79 24.28 -20.11 -18.25
C GLY A 79 24.50 -20.19 -19.76
N ALA A 80 23.45 -20.02 -20.57
CA ALA A 80 23.57 -19.95 -22.03
C ALA A 80 24.28 -18.65 -22.45
N SER A 81 25.20 -18.74 -23.42
CA SER A 81 25.98 -17.60 -23.90
C SER A 81 25.56 -17.19 -25.32
N ALA A 82 25.71 -15.90 -25.61
CA ALA A 82 25.44 -15.31 -26.91
C ALA A 82 26.46 -14.23 -27.25
N GLU A 83 26.72 -14.06 -28.54
CA GLU A 83 27.26 -12.80 -29.05
C GLU A 83 26.20 -11.71 -28.91
N TYR A 84 26.64 -10.49 -28.60
CA TYR A 84 25.75 -9.38 -28.31
C TYR A 84 26.16 -8.14 -29.06
N ARG A 85 25.20 -7.47 -29.70
CA ARG A 85 25.44 -6.21 -30.39
C ARG A 85 24.28 -5.25 -30.18
N GLY A 86 24.55 -3.97 -30.40
CA GLY A 86 23.48 -2.97 -30.44
C GLY A 86 23.83 -1.80 -31.34
N GLU A 87 22.78 -1.20 -31.87
CA GLU A 87 22.82 -0.01 -32.71
C GLU A 87 22.10 1.11 -31.97
N LEU A 88 22.70 2.31 -31.95
CA LEU A 88 22.11 3.47 -31.29
C LEU A 88 20.83 3.89 -32.01
N GLU A 89 19.72 3.87 -31.30
CA GLU A 89 18.42 4.29 -31.84
C GLU A 89 18.18 5.78 -31.57
N ARG A 90 18.45 6.23 -30.34
CA ARG A 90 18.30 7.63 -29.93
C ARG A 90 19.15 7.96 -28.71
N CYS A 91 19.33 9.26 -28.49
CA CYS A 91 19.79 9.82 -27.22
C CYS A 91 18.64 10.61 -26.59
N GLU A 92 18.48 10.49 -25.28
CA GLU A 92 17.46 11.21 -24.51
C GLU A 92 18.09 11.92 -23.30
N ALA A 93 17.47 13.00 -22.84
CA ALA A 93 17.89 13.69 -21.61
C ALA A 93 17.57 12.82 -20.39
N VAL A 94 18.40 12.88 -19.36
CA VAL A 94 18.14 12.20 -18.08
C VAL A 94 16.86 12.76 -17.46
N LYS A 95 15.86 11.90 -17.25
CA LYS A 95 14.70 12.25 -16.43
C LYS A 95 15.04 12.00 -14.96
N GLU A 96 14.83 12.98 -14.09
CA GLU A 96 15.16 12.88 -12.66
C GLU A 96 14.56 11.64 -12.00
N ALA A 97 13.33 11.27 -12.35
CA ALA A 97 12.63 10.10 -11.79
C ALA A 97 13.15 8.73 -12.28
N ALA A 98 13.98 8.68 -13.33
CA ALA A 98 14.44 7.42 -13.91
C ALA A 98 15.86 7.03 -13.47
N ALA A 99 16.72 7.99 -13.12
CA ALA A 99 18.10 7.73 -12.76
C ALA A 99 18.28 7.49 -11.25
N HIS A 100 19.11 6.51 -10.89
CA HIS A 100 19.52 6.28 -9.51
C HIS A 100 20.60 7.28 -9.12
N ARG A 101 20.34 8.10 -8.11
CA ARG A 101 21.27 9.12 -7.61
C ARG A 101 21.89 8.71 -6.28
N PHE A 102 23.16 9.06 -6.09
CA PHE A 102 23.94 8.73 -4.92
C PHE A 102 24.79 9.91 -4.46
N ARG A 103 24.83 10.16 -3.15
CA ARG A 103 25.87 10.99 -2.53
C ARG A 103 27.11 10.12 -2.35
N THR A 104 28.24 10.51 -2.94
CA THR A 104 29.41 9.64 -3.03
C THR A 104 30.57 10.09 -2.15
N GLN A 105 31.42 9.12 -1.82
CA GLN A 105 32.67 9.33 -1.11
C GLN A 105 33.79 8.52 -1.78
N GLU A 106 34.98 9.09 -1.78
CA GLU A 106 36.23 8.44 -2.23
C GLU A 106 37.24 8.31 -1.09
N SER A 107 38.01 7.23 -1.11
CA SER A 107 39.10 7.03 -0.15
C SER A 107 40.37 7.75 -0.59
N GLN A 108 41.03 8.44 0.34
CA GLN A 108 42.42 8.90 0.22
C GLN A 108 43.22 8.29 1.38
N GLY A 109 43.92 7.18 1.13
CA GLY A 109 44.55 6.40 2.21
C GLY A 109 43.50 5.71 3.09
N SER A 110 43.50 5.99 4.40
CA SER A 110 42.48 5.50 5.35
C SER A 110 41.22 6.35 5.41
N ASP A 111 41.28 7.59 4.88
CA ASP A 111 40.26 8.61 5.10
C ASP A 111 39.29 8.66 3.91
N TRP A 112 38.05 9.07 4.17
CA TRP A 112 36.98 9.16 3.17
C TRP A 112 36.54 10.62 3.00
N HIS A 113 36.51 11.08 1.75
CA HIS A 113 36.13 12.45 1.40
C HIS A 113 34.89 12.45 0.51
N ALA A 114 34.04 13.47 0.67
CA ALA A 114 32.88 13.65 -0.21
C ALA A 114 33.35 13.83 -1.67
N ALA A 115 32.73 13.10 -2.59
CA ALA A 115 33.11 13.05 -4.00
C ALA A 115 31.99 13.54 -4.95
N GLY A 116 31.04 14.30 -4.40
CA GLY A 116 29.89 14.86 -5.12
C GLY A 116 28.73 13.87 -5.26
N ASP A 117 27.67 14.35 -5.90
CA ASP A 117 26.55 13.52 -6.30
C ASP A 117 26.93 12.75 -7.58
N TRP A 118 26.33 11.57 -7.74
CA TRP A 118 26.62 10.66 -8.83
C TRP A 118 25.34 9.96 -9.26
N TRP A 119 25.06 9.91 -10.56
CA TRP A 119 23.89 9.19 -11.07
C TRP A 119 24.23 8.04 -12.03
N LEU A 120 23.34 7.05 -12.05
CA LEU A 120 23.40 5.87 -12.91
C LEU A 120 22.00 5.51 -13.43
N LEU A 121 21.94 5.16 -14.72
CA LEU A 121 20.81 4.49 -15.36
C LEU A 121 21.36 3.36 -16.23
N LEU A 122 21.05 2.12 -15.87
CA LEU A 122 21.35 0.96 -16.70
C LEU A 122 20.15 0.01 -16.70
N GLU A 123 19.54 -0.16 -17.86
CA GLU A 123 18.42 -1.09 -18.06
C GLU A 123 18.75 -2.05 -19.21
N ASP A 124 18.70 -3.36 -18.92
CA ASP A 124 18.82 -4.46 -19.87
C ASP A 124 17.61 -5.40 -19.68
N GLY A 125 16.45 -4.94 -20.18
CA GLY A 125 15.16 -5.57 -19.90
C GLY A 125 14.65 -5.32 -18.48
N ASP A 126 13.97 -6.31 -17.89
CA ASP A 126 13.32 -6.21 -16.58
C ASP A 126 14.24 -6.55 -15.40
N ALA A 127 15.46 -7.03 -15.67
CA ALA A 127 16.39 -7.52 -14.64
C ALA A 127 17.25 -6.39 -14.07
N HIS A 128 17.39 -6.36 -12.74
CA HIS A 128 18.09 -5.28 -12.03
C HIS A 128 19.59 -5.51 -11.95
N VAL A 129 20.39 -4.45 -12.08
CA VAL A 129 21.85 -4.51 -12.03
C VAL A 129 22.34 -4.68 -10.59
N GLU A 130 23.17 -5.68 -10.33
CA GLU A 130 23.85 -5.90 -9.04
C GLU A 130 25.33 -5.48 -9.05
N ARG A 131 25.98 -5.60 -10.21
CA ARG A 131 27.37 -5.19 -10.43
C ARG A 131 27.50 -4.42 -11.72
N LEU A 132 28.32 -3.39 -11.69
CA LEU A 132 28.64 -2.57 -12.84
C LEU A 132 30.15 -2.34 -12.92
N ASP A 133 30.70 -2.53 -14.11
CA ASP A 133 32.08 -2.29 -14.48
C ASP A 133 32.07 -1.31 -15.66
N TRP A 134 32.88 -0.26 -15.65
CA TRP A 134 32.93 0.69 -16.76
C TRP A 134 34.35 1.13 -17.08
N HIS A 135 34.56 1.52 -18.33
CA HIS A 135 35.73 2.26 -18.78
C HIS A 135 35.31 3.34 -19.79
N ASP A 136 36.06 4.44 -19.80
CA ASP A 136 35.87 5.55 -20.72
C ASP A 136 37.09 5.83 -21.60
N GLN A 137 36.85 6.60 -22.67
CA GLN A 137 37.87 6.93 -23.67
C GLN A 137 38.99 7.84 -23.13
N ALA A 138 38.82 8.44 -21.95
CA ALA A 138 39.88 9.20 -21.30
C ALA A 138 40.82 8.29 -20.48
N GLY A 139 40.44 7.03 -20.28
CA GLY A 139 41.20 6.04 -19.51
C GLY A 139 40.77 5.95 -18.05
N ALA A 140 39.64 6.56 -17.67
CA ALA A 140 39.04 6.34 -16.36
C ALA A 140 38.21 5.05 -16.37
N SER A 141 38.16 4.38 -15.22
CA SER A 141 37.43 3.14 -15.05
C SER A 141 36.87 3.00 -13.62
N GLY A 142 36.01 2.02 -13.43
CA GLY A 142 35.55 1.67 -12.09
C GLY A 142 34.75 0.39 -12.08
N SER A 143 34.54 -0.11 -10.87
CA SER A 143 33.70 -1.28 -10.61
C SER A 143 32.96 -1.05 -9.31
N ILE A 144 31.65 -1.27 -9.31
CA ILE A 144 30.80 -1.14 -8.13
C ILE A 144 29.86 -2.34 -7.99
N THR A 145 29.54 -2.65 -6.74
CA THR A 145 28.44 -3.53 -6.35
C THR A 145 27.33 -2.68 -5.75
N LEU A 146 26.15 -2.78 -6.35
CA LEU A 146 24.92 -2.11 -5.89
C LEU A 146 24.24 -2.95 -4.80
N ARG A 147 23.90 -2.32 -3.69
CA ARG A 147 23.13 -2.94 -2.60
C ARG A 147 21.67 -2.59 -2.80
N ALA A 148 20.84 -3.52 -3.23
CA ALA A 148 19.40 -3.32 -3.36
C ALA A 148 18.65 -3.75 -2.08
N ALA A 149 17.62 -3.01 -1.70
CA ALA A 149 16.54 -3.51 -0.86
C ALA A 149 15.31 -3.70 -1.75
N PHE A 150 14.83 -4.94 -1.83
CA PHE A 150 13.59 -5.27 -2.50
C PHE A 150 12.47 -5.19 -1.47
N ALA A 151 11.70 -4.10 -1.47
CA ALA A 151 10.42 -4.06 -0.79
C ALA A 151 9.40 -4.89 -1.59
N GLU A 152 8.37 -5.43 -0.95
CA GLU A 152 7.25 -6.02 -1.70
C GLU A 152 6.63 -4.96 -2.64
N PRO A 153 6.09 -5.35 -3.81
CA PRO A 153 5.34 -4.43 -4.66
C PRO A 153 4.17 -3.78 -3.94
N ASP A 154 3.75 -2.61 -4.43
CA ASP A 154 2.59 -1.91 -3.91
C ASP A 154 1.33 -2.81 -3.91
N ARG A 155 0.51 -2.71 -2.85
CA ARG A 155 -0.71 -3.53 -2.70
C ARG A 155 -1.70 -3.35 -3.85
N THR A 156 -1.70 -2.22 -4.56
CA THR A 156 -2.55 -2.00 -5.74
C THR A 156 -2.20 -2.90 -6.92
N SER A 157 -0.97 -3.42 -6.98
CA SER A 157 -0.53 -4.40 -7.98
C SER A 157 -0.78 -5.86 -7.56
N GLU A 158 -1.34 -6.07 -6.37
CA GLU A 158 -1.71 -7.41 -5.92
C GLU A 158 -2.94 -7.90 -6.69
N ILE A 159 -2.76 -8.99 -7.42
CA ILE A 159 -3.79 -9.65 -8.23
C ILE A 159 -4.29 -10.95 -7.61
N THR A 160 -3.95 -11.23 -6.34
CA THR A 160 -4.46 -12.41 -5.59
C THR A 160 -5.98 -12.47 -5.62
N ALA A 161 -6.67 -11.32 -5.56
CA ALA A 161 -8.13 -11.24 -5.64
C ALA A 161 -8.70 -11.68 -7.00
N LEU A 162 -7.89 -11.76 -8.07
CA LEU A 162 -8.30 -12.32 -9.35
C LEU A 162 -8.44 -13.84 -9.33
N VAL A 163 -7.94 -14.53 -8.29
CA VAL A 163 -8.07 -15.99 -8.16
C VAL A 163 -9.55 -16.36 -7.96
N GLY A 164 -10.19 -16.74 -9.06
CA GLY A 164 -11.58 -17.14 -9.08
C GLY A 164 -11.81 -18.54 -8.50
N THR A 165 -10.83 -19.44 -8.64
CA THR A 165 -10.83 -20.77 -8.00
C THR A 165 -9.41 -21.20 -7.67
N ILE A 166 -9.24 -21.84 -6.51
CA ILE A 166 -8.00 -22.52 -6.11
C ILE A 166 -8.28 -24.00 -5.86
N ARG A 167 -7.34 -24.87 -6.22
CA ARG A 167 -7.38 -26.32 -5.95
C ARG A 167 -6.02 -26.79 -5.45
N ALA A 168 -6.01 -27.78 -4.57
CA ALA A 168 -4.80 -28.49 -4.19
C ALA A 168 -4.84 -29.93 -4.70
N HIS A 169 -3.66 -30.52 -4.89
CA HIS A 169 -3.54 -31.97 -5.08
C HIS A 169 -4.14 -32.75 -3.91
N HIS A 170 -3.86 -32.27 -2.69
CA HIS A 170 -4.29 -32.84 -1.42
C HIS A 170 -4.59 -31.71 -0.43
N GLU A 171 -5.62 -31.87 0.38
CA GLU A 171 -5.95 -30.96 1.47
C GLU A 171 -6.74 -31.67 2.57
N TYR A 172 -6.79 -31.06 3.76
CA TYR A 172 -7.43 -31.64 4.96
C TYR A 172 -8.78 -30.95 5.22
N GLU A 173 -9.77 -31.24 4.36
CA GLU A 173 -11.11 -30.63 4.41
C GLU A 173 -11.83 -30.81 5.75
N ALA A 174 -11.70 -31.99 6.37
CA ALA A 174 -12.40 -32.33 7.61
C ALA A 174 -12.08 -31.42 8.80
N VAL A 175 -10.93 -30.74 8.77
CA VAL A 175 -10.50 -29.78 9.80
C VAL A 175 -10.36 -28.36 9.26
N GLY A 176 -10.83 -28.11 8.03
CA GLY A 176 -10.83 -26.79 7.40
C GLY A 176 -9.45 -26.31 6.96
N GLU A 177 -8.43 -27.18 6.87
CA GLU A 177 -7.07 -26.81 6.43
C GLU A 177 -6.93 -26.94 4.89
N ILE A 178 -7.68 -26.10 4.18
CA ILE A 178 -7.90 -26.16 2.72
C ILE A 178 -7.16 -25.06 1.96
N ALA A 179 -6.97 -25.25 0.65
CA ALA A 179 -6.22 -24.32 -0.20
C ALA A 179 -6.81 -22.90 -0.18
N HIS A 180 -8.12 -22.77 -0.02
CA HIS A 180 -8.81 -21.47 0.01
C HIS A 180 -8.28 -20.52 1.09
N ASN A 181 -7.79 -21.07 2.20
CA ASN A 181 -7.23 -20.29 3.31
C ASN A 181 -6.04 -19.42 2.88
N LEU A 182 -5.32 -19.82 1.84
CA LEU A 182 -4.13 -19.12 1.35
C LEU A 182 -4.43 -17.75 0.74
N LEU A 183 -5.68 -17.46 0.36
CA LEU A 183 -6.04 -16.23 -0.35
C LEU A 183 -6.44 -15.08 0.59
N ASN A 184 -6.77 -15.39 1.84
CA ASN A 184 -7.30 -14.44 2.81
C ASN A 184 -6.32 -14.41 3.98
N GLY A 185 -5.51 -13.35 4.12
CA GLY A 185 -4.38 -13.18 5.06
C GLY A 185 -4.72 -13.31 6.55
N SER A 186 -5.24 -14.47 6.92
CA SER A 186 -5.71 -14.89 8.24
C SER A 186 -4.68 -15.82 8.87
N HIS A 187 -4.89 -16.19 10.14
CA HIS A 187 -4.08 -17.20 10.82
C HIS A 187 -4.43 -18.65 10.42
N THR A 188 -5.32 -18.85 9.43
CA THR A 188 -5.69 -20.18 8.93
C THR A 188 -4.67 -20.68 7.89
N LYS A 189 -4.65 -21.99 7.60
CA LYS A 189 -3.61 -22.60 6.75
C LYS A 189 -4.17 -23.62 5.76
N TRP A 190 -3.40 -23.91 4.73
CA TRP A 190 -3.53 -25.12 3.94
C TRP A 190 -2.53 -26.16 4.43
N LEU A 191 -2.97 -27.41 4.54
CA LEU A 191 -2.12 -28.56 4.80
C LEU A 191 -2.29 -29.58 3.68
N GLY A 192 -1.21 -29.87 2.96
CA GLY A 192 -1.13 -30.90 1.94
C GLY A 192 -0.44 -32.17 2.45
N ASN A 193 -0.87 -33.33 1.96
CA ASN A 193 -0.19 -34.59 2.19
C ASN A 193 1.06 -34.69 1.30
N TRP A 194 2.21 -35.04 1.88
CA TRP A 194 3.50 -35.15 1.17
C TRP A 194 3.92 -36.60 0.88
N ARG A 195 3.16 -37.61 1.32
CA ARG A 195 3.57 -39.03 1.24
C ARG A 195 3.86 -39.55 -0.18
N THR A 196 3.36 -38.88 -1.22
CA THR A 196 3.62 -39.20 -2.63
C THR A 196 4.84 -38.48 -3.21
N GLY A 197 5.59 -37.71 -2.40
CA GLY A 197 6.81 -37.02 -2.80
C GLY A 197 6.60 -35.72 -3.59
N GLY A 198 5.41 -35.11 -3.50
CA GLY A 198 5.09 -33.86 -4.19
C GLY A 198 3.70 -33.33 -3.83
N ALA A 199 3.52 -32.02 -3.94
CA ALA A 199 2.23 -31.35 -3.77
C ALA A 199 2.11 -30.18 -4.75
N TRP A 200 0.90 -29.86 -5.17
CA TRP A 200 0.67 -28.69 -6.02
C TRP A 200 -0.57 -27.91 -5.59
N LEU A 201 -0.53 -26.61 -5.87
CA LEU A 201 -1.64 -25.67 -5.76
C LEU A 201 -1.89 -25.06 -7.14
N GLU A 202 -3.13 -25.11 -7.61
CA GLU A 202 -3.56 -24.52 -8.86
C GLU A 202 -4.49 -23.34 -8.62
N PHE A 203 -4.17 -22.23 -9.27
CA PHE A 203 -4.91 -20.99 -9.23
C PHE A 203 -5.49 -20.73 -10.62
N ARG A 204 -6.80 -20.54 -10.72
CA ARG A 204 -7.45 -20.07 -11.96
C ARG A 204 -7.93 -18.65 -11.75
N LEU A 205 -7.37 -17.74 -12.52
CA LEU A 205 -7.78 -16.35 -12.50
C LEU A 205 -9.09 -16.14 -13.28
N VAL A 206 -9.90 -15.18 -12.84
CA VAL A 206 -11.14 -14.78 -13.52
C VAL A 206 -10.85 -14.21 -14.91
N ARG A 207 -9.69 -13.57 -15.09
CA ARG A 207 -9.14 -13.07 -16.36
C ARG A 207 -7.63 -13.33 -16.44
N PRO A 208 -7.02 -13.52 -17.62
CA PRO A 208 -5.57 -13.68 -17.74
C PRO A 208 -4.80 -12.47 -17.19
N ALA A 209 -3.70 -12.72 -16.48
CA ALA A 209 -2.79 -11.70 -15.98
C ALA A 209 -1.34 -12.20 -16.02
N ALA A 210 -0.37 -11.29 -16.10
CA ALA A 210 1.04 -11.64 -15.98
C ALA A 210 1.42 -11.59 -14.50
N VAL A 211 1.86 -12.70 -13.91
CA VAL A 211 2.38 -12.72 -12.53
C VAL A 211 3.87 -12.42 -12.61
N ARG A 212 4.29 -11.34 -11.95
CA ARG A 212 5.69 -10.86 -11.92
C ARG A 212 6.35 -11.02 -10.56
N TYR A 213 5.55 -11.15 -9.50
CA TYR A 213 6.03 -11.41 -8.14
C TYR A 213 5.01 -12.25 -7.38
N TYR A 214 5.47 -13.08 -6.46
CA TYR A 214 4.59 -13.85 -5.59
C TYR A 214 5.17 -13.95 -4.18
N VAL A 215 4.29 -14.02 -3.19
CA VAL A 215 4.65 -14.19 -1.77
C VAL A 215 4.09 -15.52 -1.28
N LEU A 216 4.91 -16.28 -0.57
CA LEU A 216 4.50 -17.47 0.18
C LEU A 216 4.72 -17.19 1.67
N ALA A 217 3.75 -17.53 2.52
CA ALA A 217 3.91 -17.39 3.97
C ALA A 217 3.92 -18.75 4.67
N SER A 218 4.88 -18.96 5.56
CA SER A 218 4.97 -20.18 6.39
C SER A 218 3.75 -20.30 7.31
N ALA A 219 3.36 -21.51 7.69
CA ALA A 219 2.22 -21.71 8.60
C ALA A 219 2.63 -21.58 10.08
N ASN A 220 1.70 -21.87 10.99
CA ASN A 220 1.79 -21.55 12.42
C ASN A 220 2.60 -22.53 13.28
N ASP A 221 2.67 -23.82 12.94
CA ASP A 221 2.96 -24.87 13.93
C ASP A 221 4.21 -25.74 13.68
N CYS A 222 4.62 -25.98 12.43
CA CYS A 222 5.64 -26.98 12.12
C CYS A 222 6.57 -26.55 10.97
N PRO A 223 7.82 -26.16 11.24
CA PRO A 223 8.77 -25.71 10.21
C PRO A 223 9.16 -26.82 9.23
N ASP A 224 9.20 -28.09 9.66
CA ASP A 224 9.57 -29.24 8.83
C ASP A 224 8.60 -29.48 7.65
N ARG A 225 7.41 -28.87 7.71
CA ARG A 225 6.38 -28.91 6.66
C ARG A 225 6.46 -27.73 5.70
N ASP A 226 7.38 -26.79 5.86
CA ASP A 226 7.46 -25.65 4.96
C ASP A 226 8.00 -26.08 3.58
N PRO A 227 7.53 -25.47 2.48
CA PRO A 227 8.10 -25.69 1.15
C PRO A 227 9.56 -25.25 1.09
N MET A 228 10.41 -26.09 0.51
CA MET A 228 11.84 -25.81 0.33
C MET A 228 12.16 -25.58 -1.16
N HIS A 229 11.64 -26.44 -2.03
CA HIS A 229 11.79 -26.37 -3.49
C HIS A 229 10.43 -26.32 -4.17
N TRP A 230 10.29 -25.47 -5.18
CA TRP A 230 9.09 -25.42 -6.00
C TRP A 230 9.35 -24.82 -7.38
N THR A 231 8.44 -25.09 -8.31
CA THR A 231 8.35 -24.43 -9.61
C THR A 231 6.98 -23.76 -9.74
N LEU A 232 6.97 -22.48 -10.13
CA LEU A 232 5.75 -21.78 -10.53
C LEU A 232 5.57 -21.95 -12.04
N HIS A 233 4.40 -22.41 -12.46
CA HIS A 233 4.03 -22.58 -13.86
C HIS A 233 2.85 -21.68 -14.25
N GLY A 234 2.80 -21.29 -15.52
CA GLY A 234 1.69 -20.59 -16.16
C GLY A 234 1.07 -21.44 -17.26
N SER A 235 -0.24 -21.31 -17.46
CA SER A 235 -0.96 -22.00 -18.53
C SER A 235 -2.14 -21.16 -19.03
N HIS A 236 -2.38 -21.23 -20.34
CA HIS A 236 -3.55 -20.60 -20.97
C HIS A 236 -4.81 -21.47 -20.84
N ASP A 237 -4.66 -22.80 -20.76
CA ASP A 237 -5.74 -23.78 -20.87
C ASP A 237 -5.85 -24.74 -19.67
N GLY A 238 -4.90 -24.67 -18.73
CA GLY A 238 -4.79 -25.56 -17.57
C GLY A 238 -4.27 -26.97 -17.91
N ARG A 239 -3.83 -27.20 -19.15
CA ARG A 239 -3.34 -28.50 -19.64
C ARG A 239 -1.87 -28.45 -20.03
N GLN A 240 -1.49 -27.43 -20.80
CA GLN A 240 -0.10 -27.19 -21.18
C GLN A 240 0.51 -26.14 -20.26
N TRP A 241 1.57 -26.51 -19.56
CA TRP A 241 2.19 -25.69 -18.52
C TRP A 241 3.57 -25.22 -18.96
N THR A 242 3.83 -23.93 -18.77
CA THR A 242 5.12 -23.28 -19.01
C THR A 242 5.72 -22.90 -17.67
N ALA A 243 6.94 -23.35 -17.38
CA ALA A 243 7.65 -22.96 -16.18
C ALA A 243 7.97 -21.45 -16.22
N LEU A 244 7.59 -20.73 -15.17
CA LEU A 244 7.79 -19.28 -15.02
C LEU A 244 8.88 -18.95 -14.01
N ASP A 245 8.99 -19.70 -12.93
CA ASP A 245 10.01 -19.50 -11.90
C ASP A 245 10.35 -20.82 -11.20
N SER A 246 11.59 -20.98 -10.75
CA SER A 246 12.01 -22.16 -9.99
C SER A 246 12.88 -21.76 -8.82
N ARG A 247 12.57 -22.30 -7.63
CA ARG A 247 13.24 -21.98 -6.37
C ARG A 247 13.72 -23.24 -5.69
N THR A 248 14.95 -23.19 -5.19
CA THR A 248 15.59 -24.28 -4.45
C THR A 248 16.21 -23.75 -3.16
N GLY A 249 16.40 -24.62 -2.16
CA GLY A 249 17.07 -24.29 -0.90
C GLY A 249 16.39 -23.21 -0.05
N GLN A 250 15.09 -22.99 -0.19
CA GLN A 250 14.40 -21.92 0.55
C GLN A 250 14.11 -22.34 1.99
N VAL A 251 14.28 -21.39 2.92
CA VAL A 251 14.07 -21.61 4.36
C VAL A 251 13.21 -20.50 4.94
N PHE A 252 12.27 -20.85 5.82
CA PHE A 252 11.47 -19.91 6.61
C PHE A 252 11.96 -19.95 8.06
N THR A 253 12.52 -18.84 8.53
CA THR A 253 13.16 -18.72 9.85
C THR A 253 12.18 -18.36 10.97
N ARG A 254 10.97 -17.90 10.63
CA ARG A 254 9.88 -17.62 11.59
C ARG A 254 8.57 -18.23 11.10
N ARG A 255 7.59 -18.37 12.01
CA ARG A 255 6.21 -18.77 11.66
C ARG A 255 5.44 -17.56 11.13
N HIS A 256 4.45 -17.80 10.28
CA HIS A 256 3.74 -16.74 9.56
C HIS A 256 4.65 -15.77 8.82
N GLN A 257 5.85 -16.23 8.41
CA GLN A 257 6.81 -15.38 7.75
C GLN A 257 6.45 -15.27 6.27
N PRO A 258 6.04 -14.09 5.77
CA PRO A 258 5.94 -13.87 4.34
C PRO A 258 7.35 -13.84 3.74
N ARG A 259 7.54 -14.54 2.64
CA ARG A 259 8.72 -14.44 1.79
C ARG A 259 8.27 -14.24 0.35
N GLY A 260 8.76 -13.19 -0.27
CA GLY A 260 8.43 -12.85 -1.65
C GLY A 260 9.52 -13.18 -2.65
N PHE A 261 9.11 -13.43 -3.88
CA PHE A 261 9.93 -13.99 -4.95
C PHE A 261 9.54 -13.34 -6.28
N ALA A 262 10.49 -12.68 -6.95
CA ALA A 262 10.30 -12.17 -8.30
C ALA A 262 10.28 -13.33 -9.31
N VAL A 263 9.42 -13.27 -10.31
CA VAL A 263 9.40 -14.29 -11.37
C VAL A 263 10.58 -14.05 -12.30
N THR A 264 11.43 -15.05 -12.48
CA THR A 264 12.71 -14.92 -13.23
C THR A 264 12.65 -15.42 -14.68
N GLY A 265 11.59 -16.13 -15.08
CA GLY A 265 11.36 -16.63 -16.44
C GLY A 265 10.58 -15.66 -17.33
N SER A 266 9.63 -16.16 -18.13
CA SER A 266 8.84 -15.33 -19.07
C SER A 266 7.85 -14.40 -18.33
N THR A 267 8.30 -13.20 -17.95
CA THR A 267 7.57 -12.21 -17.14
C THR A 267 6.52 -11.40 -17.91
N GLY A 268 6.54 -11.44 -19.25
CA GLY A 268 5.67 -10.64 -20.11
C GLY A 268 4.35 -11.31 -20.52
N MET A 269 4.22 -12.62 -20.33
CA MET A 269 3.04 -13.37 -20.82
C MET A 269 1.94 -13.45 -19.76
N ALA A 270 0.71 -13.12 -20.17
CA ALA A 270 -0.47 -13.24 -19.33
C ALA A 270 -1.07 -14.65 -19.38
N TYR A 271 -1.18 -15.31 -18.23
CA TYR A 271 -1.76 -16.65 -18.10
C TYR A 271 -3.06 -16.59 -17.30
N ARG A 272 -3.96 -17.54 -17.58
CA ARG A 272 -5.21 -17.68 -16.83
C ARG A 272 -5.09 -18.70 -15.69
N HIS A 273 -4.19 -19.65 -15.84
CA HIS A 273 -3.95 -20.72 -14.88
C HIS A 273 -2.51 -20.62 -14.38
N PHE A 274 -2.34 -20.77 -13.08
CA PHE A 274 -1.03 -20.85 -12.43
C PHE A 274 -0.97 -22.12 -11.59
N ARG A 275 0.21 -22.76 -11.52
CA ARG A 275 0.45 -23.92 -10.65
C ARG A 275 1.71 -23.70 -9.86
N LEU A 276 1.62 -23.72 -8.54
CA LEU A 276 2.76 -23.84 -7.65
C LEU A 276 3.00 -25.32 -7.39
N GLU A 277 4.03 -25.88 -8.01
CA GLU A 277 4.42 -27.28 -7.87
C GLU A 277 5.56 -27.38 -6.85
N ILE A 278 5.26 -27.88 -5.66
CA ILE A 278 6.22 -28.05 -4.57
C ILE A 278 6.89 -29.42 -4.73
N THR A 279 8.21 -29.40 -4.85
CA THR A 279 9.05 -30.57 -5.18
C THR A 279 9.96 -31.01 -4.02
N ALA A 280 10.09 -30.19 -2.97
CA ALA A 280 10.66 -30.59 -1.68
C ALA A 280 10.07 -29.75 -0.53
N ASN A 281 9.97 -30.34 0.66
CA ASN A 281 9.72 -29.67 1.94
C ASN A 281 10.91 -29.90 2.90
N ALA A 282 10.83 -29.35 4.10
CA ALA A 282 11.88 -29.46 5.11
C ALA A 282 11.94 -30.82 5.87
N GLY A 283 11.32 -31.89 5.34
CA GLY A 283 11.51 -33.26 5.81
C GLY A 283 10.31 -33.94 6.47
N ALA A 284 9.14 -33.29 6.52
CA ALA A 284 7.91 -33.89 7.08
C ALA A 284 7.07 -34.68 6.06
N GLU A 285 6.13 -35.49 6.54
CA GLU A 285 5.13 -36.19 5.71
C GLU A 285 3.98 -35.27 5.22
N HIS A 286 4.04 -33.98 5.51
CA HIS A 286 3.05 -32.98 5.09
C HIS A 286 3.74 -31.71 4.63
N VAL A 287 3.01 -30.88 3.88
CA VAL A 287 3.46 -29.54 3.47
C VAL A 287 2.40 -28.51 3.84
N GLN A 288 2.81 -27.29 4.21
CA GLN A 288 1.85 -26.27 4.63
C GLN A 288 2.25 -24.85 4.24
N LEU A 289 1.23 -24.01 4.05
CA LEU A 289 1.36 -22.57 3.83
C LEU A 289 0.19 -21.88 4.55
N SER A 290 0.38 -20.64 4.99
CA SER A 290 -0.70 -19.79 5.51
C SER A 290 -1.19 -18.78 4.48
N GLN A 291 -0.35 -18.41 3.50
CA GLN A 291 -0.74 -17.43 2.50
C GLN A 291 -0.01 -17.61 1.17
N VAL A 292 -0.70 -17.27 0.09
CA VAL A 292 -0.12 -17.01 -1.23
C VAL A 292 -0.64 -15.66 -1.72
N ARG A 293 0.26 -14.78 -2.16
CA ARG A 293 -0.10 -13.53 -2.83
C ARG A 293 0.55 -13.48 -4.20
N LEU A 294 -0.17 -12.97 -5.19
CA LEU A 294 0.28 -12.84 -6.58
C LEU A 294 0.23 -11.36 -6.98
N PHE A 295 1.23 -10.88 -7.70
CA PHE A 295 1.34 -9.49 -8.13
C PHE A 295 1.64 -9.41 -9.61
N ASP A 296 1.07 -8.40 -10.28
CA ASP A 296 1.30 -8.14 -11.69
C ASP A 296 2.48 -7.19 -11.97
N THR A 297 3.09 -6.66 -10.92
CA THR A 297 4.36 -5.93 -10.98
C THR A 297 5.45 -6.66 -10.19
N ALA A 298 6.70 -6.47 -10.62
CA ALA A 298 7.87 -6.86 -9.85
C ALA A 298 8.28 -5.70 -8.93
N PRO A 299 8.90 -5.98 -7.77
CA PRO A 299 9.34 -4.92 -6.89
C PRO A 299 10.42 -4.06 -7.57
N VAL A 300 10.24 -2.74 -7.55
CA VAL A 300 11.28 -1.82 -8.02
C VAL A 300 12.37 -1.74 -6.94
N PRO A 301 13.63 -2.10 -7.23
CA PRO A 301 14.69 -2.04 -6.24
C PRO A 301 14.94 -0.59 -5.80
N ALA A 302 14.88 -0.36 -4.50
CA ALA A 302 15.50 0.81 -3.92
C ALA A 302 16.97 0.46 -3.66
N TYR A 303 17.90 0.97 -4.48
CA TYR A 303 19.32 0.85 -4.18
C TYR A 303 19.62 1.60 -2.87
N ARG A 304 20.08 0.88 -1.85
CA ARG A 304 20.52 1.38 -0.54
C ARG A 304 21.97 1.87 -0.55
N GLY A 305 22.56 1.99 -1.75
CA GLY A 305 23.91 2.47 -1.96
C GLY A 305 24.76 1.47 -2.73
N PHE A 306 26.05 1.77 -2.86
CA PHE A 306 27.03 0.91 -3.50
C PHE A 306 28.40 1.03 -2.82
N PHE A 307 29.27 0.08 -3.12
CA PHE A 307 30.71 0.15 -2.81
C PHE A 307 31.51 -0.48 -3.95
N GLY A 308 32.77 -0.10 -4.07
CA GLY A 308 33.66 -0.56 -5.12
C GLY A 308 34.90 0.31 -5.21
N TYR A 309 35.41 0.49 -6.42
CA TYR A 309 36.52 1.39 -6.70
C TYR A 309 36.25 2.25 -7.93
N ARG A 310 36.94 3.38 -7.97
CA ARG A 310 37.06 4.24 -9.14
C ARG A 310 38.53 4.50 -9.42
N GLN A 311 38.90 4.61 -10.68
CA GLN A 311 40.25 4.92 -11.11
C GLN A 311 40.17 6.01 -12.18
N ARG A 312 40.75 7.18 -11.89
CA ARG A 312 40.89 8.25 -12.90
C ARG A 312 42.05 7.95 -13.84
N ALA A 313 42.06 8.61 -15.00
CA ALA A 313 43.09 8.41 -16.00
C ALA A 313 44.50 8.66 -15.42
N GLY A 314 45.34 7.62 -15.42
CA GLY A 314 46.72 7.70 -14.90
C GLY A 314 46.87 7.72 -13.37
N GLU A 315 45.79 7.55 -12.61
CA GLU A 315 45.80 7.46 -11.15
C GLU A 315 45.72 6.00 -10.67
N SER A 316 46.08 5.75 -9.40
CA SER A 316 45.81 4.48 -8.73
C SER A 316 44.32 4.37 -8.38
N PRO A 317 43.74 3.14 -8.34
CA PRO A 317 42.36 2.96 -7.89
C PRO A 317 42.14 3.48 -6.47
N SER A 318 41.04 4.19 -6.26
CA SER A 318 40.55 4.62 -4.95
C SER A 318 39.24 3.90 -4.61
N GLY A 319 39.03 3.61 -3.34
CA GLY A 319 37.75 3.10 -2.86
C GLY A 319 36.64 4.11 -3.14
N PHE A 320 35.51 3.63 -3.64
CA PHE A 320 34.39 4.45 -4.07
C PHE A 320 33.10 3.87 -3.48
N ARG A 321 32.32 4.70 -2.79
CA ARG A 321 31.05 4.28 -2.20
C ARG A 321 30.00 5.37 -2.34
N GLY A 322 28.75 4.97 -2.40
CA GLY A 322 27.63 5.89 -2.47
C GLY A 322 26.50 5.47 -1.55
N ALA A 323 25.86 6.45 -0.94
CA ALA A 323 24.57 6.31 -0.28
C ALA A 323 23.49 6.92 -1.19
N PRO A 324 22.26 6.37 -1.23
CA PRO A 324 21.22 6.90 -2.11
C PRO A 324 20.92 8.35 -1.77
N LEU A 325 20.88 9.19 -2.80
CA LEU A 325 20.06 10.40 -2.78
C LEU A 325 18.66 9.90 -3.07
N ALA A 326 17.86 9.67 -2.03
CA ALA A 326 16.46 9.32 -2.23
C ALA A 326 15.83 10.39 -3.14
N PRO A 327 15.02 10.03 -4.16
CA PRO A 327 14.06 11.00 -4.67
C PRO A 327 13.29 11.47 -3.46
N ALA A 328 13.22 12.80 -3.25
CA ALA A 328 12.51 13.35 -2.11
C ALA A 328 11.13 12.67 -2.07
N PRO A 329 10.77 11.98 -0.97
CA PRO A 329 9.38 11.59 -0.77
C PRO A 329 8.53 12.82 -1.07
N GLU A 330 7.45 12.67 -1.84
CA GLU A 330 6.39 13.67 -1.78
C GLU A 330 6.01 13.78 -0.29
N GLY A 331 6.43 14.87 0.36
CA GLY A 331 6.34 15.06 1.81
C GLY A 331 7.66 15.32 2.58
N ALA A 332 8.86 15.00 2.05
CA ALA A 332 10.11 15.25 2.80
C ALA A 332 10.59 16.72 2.85
N GLY A 333 9.68 17.67 2.57
CA GLY A 333 9.98 19.04 2.12
C GLY A 333 9.89 20.15 3.16
N LEU A 334 9.99 19.87 4.46
CA LEU A 334 9.99 20.90 5.50
C LEU A 334 11.34 20.93 6.23
N ARG A 335 12.34 21.56 5.60
CA ARG A 335 13.74 21.59 6.06
C ARG A 335 14.27 23.00 6.32
N THR A 336 13.49 24.01 5.97
CA THR A 336 13.84 25.42 6.17
C THR A 336 12.72 26.13 6.93
N VAL A 337 13.07 27.26 7.53
CA VAL A 337 12.09 28.10 8.25
C VAL A 337 11.02 28.60 7.28
N GLU A 338 11.40 28.95 6.05
CA GLU A 338 10.51 29.47 5.02
C GLU A 338 9.49 28.41 4.58
N GLU A 339 9.94 27.17 4.34
CA GLU A 339 9.06 26.04 4.01
C GLU A 339 8.06 25.77 5.14
N TRP A 340 8.54 25.73 6.39
CA TRP A 340 7.67 25.56 7.55
C TRP A 340 6.65 26.69 7.68
N ARG A 341 7.06 27.96 7.52
CA ARG A 341 6.14 29.09 7.61
C ARG A 341 5.07 29.04 6.52
N ALA A 342 5.43 28.70 5.28
CA ALA A 342 4.45 28.56 4.20
C ALA A 342 3.44 27.44 4.50
N TYR A 343 3.93 26.26 4.87
CA TYR A 343 3.10 25.10 5.19
C TYR A 343 2.14 25.38 6.36
N LEU A 344 2.65 25.97 7.43
CA LEU A 344 1.91 26.27 8.65
C LEU A 344 0.89 27.40 8.47
N PHE A 345 1.17 28.33 7.55
CA PHE A 345 0.21 29.36 7.18
C PHE A 345 -1.00 28.76 6.45
N ASP A 346 -0.76 27.91 5.45
CA ASP A 346 -1.82 27.20 4.74
C ASP A 346 -2.62 26.31 5.70
N TYR A 347 -1.93 25.58 6.58
CA TYR A 347 -2.60 24.73 7.56
C TYR A 347 -3.43 25.54 8.58
N SER A 348 -2.91 26.68 9.06
CA SER A 348 -3.67 27.59 9.93
C SER A 348 -4.96 28.06 9.27
N ALA A 349 -4.90 28.42 7.98
CA ALA A 349 -6.06 28.85 7.22
C ALA A 349 -7.11 27.73 7.11
N ASP A 350 -6.68 26.49 6.89
CA ASP A 350 -7.56 25.32 6.85
C ASP A 350 -8.23 25.06 8.20
N VAL A 351 -7.47 25.02 9.30
CA VAL A 351 -7.99 24.80 10.65
C VAL A 351 -9.00 25.89 11.02
N ILE A 352 -8.66 27.16 10.84
CA ILE A 352 -9.54 28.29 11.17
C ILE A 352 -10.85 28.25 10.36
N ARG A 353 -10.78 27.78 9.11
CA ARG A 353 -11.93 27.77 8.19
C ARG A 353 -12.96 26.70 8.54
N VAL A 354 -12.52 25.51 8.96
CA VAL A 354 -13.44 24.40 9.25
C VAL A 354 -13.76 24.21 10.73
N ALA A 355 -12.96 24.76 11.64
CA ALA A 355 -13.20 24.62 13.06
C ALA A 355 -14.54 25.22 13.51
N GLN A 356 -15.25 24.51 14.38
CA GLN A 356 -16.58 24.91 14.86
C GLN A 356 -16.57 25.32 16.34
N GLY A 357 -17.42 26.30 16.68
CA GLY A 357 -17.76 26.62 18.07
C GLY A 357 -16.55 26.87 18.99
N ARG A 358 -16.39 26.01 20.02
CA ARG A 358 -15.36 26.08 21.07
C ARG A 358 -14.12 25.20 20.78
N GLU A 359 -13.99 24.59 19.59
CA GLU A 359 -12.83 23.74 19.26
C GLU A 359 -11.51 24.49 19.40
N LEU A 360 -11.51 25.78 19.07
CA LEU A 360 -10.35 26.67 19.14
C LEU A 360 -10.40 27.57 20.39
N TRP A 361 -10.71 26.99 21.56
CA TRP A 361 -10.95 27.75 22.80
C TRP A 361 -9.72 28.50 23.33
N ASN A 362 -8.52 28.04 23.00
CA ASN A 362 -7.23 28.64 23.40
C ASN A 362 -6.60 29.50 22.29
N ILE A 363 -7.31 29.77 21.19
CA ILE A 363 -6.85 30.67 20.12
C ILE A 363 -7.39 32.08 20.33
N SER A 364 -6.49 33.07 20.37
CA SER A 364 -6.85 34.48 20.54
C SER A 364 -7.50 35.10 19.29
N ASP A 365 -8.25 36.18 19.49
CA ASP A 365 -8.84 36.96 18.38
C ASP A 365 -7.76 37.52 17.43
N GLU A 366 -6.58 37.87 17.97
CA GLU A 366 -5.43 38.36 17.19
C GLU A 366 -4.84 37.28 16.29
N GLN A 367 -4.60 36.08 16.81
CA GLN A 367 -4.13 34.93 16.02
C GLN A 367 -5.14 34.54 14.93
N ARG A 368 -6.43 34.53 15.27
CA ARG A 368 -7.51 34.28 14.31
C ARG A 368 -7.54 35.33 13.20
N ALA A 369 -7.37 36.61 13.53
CA ALA A 369 -7.32 37.69 12.56
C ALA A 369 -6.05 37.65 11.69
N ALA A 370 -4.93 37.20 12.25
CA ALA A 370 -3.66 37.05 11.54
C ALA A 370 -3.61 35.81 10.63
N GLY A 371 -4.50 34.84 10.84
CA GLY A 371 -4.45 33.55 10.13
C GLY A 371 -3.24 32.71 10.51
N TRP A 372 -2.71 32.88 11.73
CA TRP A 372 -1.49 32.22 12.21
C TRP A 372 -1.73 31.65 13.61
N LEU A 373 -1.69 30.32 13.73
CA LEU A 373 -1.94 29.61 15.00
C LEU A 373 -0.66 29.42 15.84
N GLY A 374 0.50 29.72 15.27
CA GLY A 374 1.79 29.65 15.96
C GLY A 374 2.15 30.90 16.75
N TYR A 375 3.40 30.94 17.18
CA TYR A 375 4.04 32.04 17.87
C TYR A 375 5.18 32.62 17.01
N GLU A 376 5.94 33.56 17.58
CA GLU A 376 7.19 34.01 16.98
C GLU A 376 8.22 32.86 16.98
N GLY A 377 9.03 32.75 15.94
CA GLY A 377 10.04 31.70 15.83
C GLY A 377 11.18 31.88 16.83
N ALA A 378 11.73 30.77 17.31
CA ALA A 378 12.87 30.78 18.22
C ALA A 378 14.14 31.27 17.53
N SER A 379 14.83 32.22 18.17
CA SER A 379 16.17 32.68 17.76
C SER A 379 17.20 31.54 17.79
N ALA A 380 18.29 31.68 17.02
CA ALA A 380 19.39 30.71 17.02
C ALA A 380 19.98 30.49 18.43
N GLU A 381 20.06 31.55 19.23
CA GLU A 381 20.54 31.51 20.62
C GLU A 381 19.63 30.65 21.52
N ARG A 382 18.32 30.83 21.43
CA ARG A 382 17.34 30.01 22.17
C ARG A 382 17.38 28.54 21.74
N LEU A 383 17.49 28.29 20.45
CA LEU A 383 17.60 26.94 19.91
C LEU A 383 18.90 26.24 20.33
N THR A 384 20.02 26.97 20.46
CA THR A 384 21.27 26.42 21.00
C THR A 384 21.18 26.18 22.50
N ALA A 385 20.57 27.10 23.26
CA ALA A 385 20.35 26.92 24.70
C ALA A 385 19.46 25.70 25.01
N LEU A 386 18.45 25.44 24.19
CA LEU A 386 17.62 24.23 24.27
C LEU A 386 18.45 22.96 24.05
N GLU A 387 19.27 22.91 23.00
CA GLU A 387 20.13 21.75 22.72
C GLU A 387 21.16 21.50 23.83
N GLU A 388 21.71 22.57 24.41
CA GLU A 388 22.59 22.49 25.57
C GLU A 388 21.84 21.94 26.81
N ARG A 389 20.59 22.38 27.03
CA ARG A 389 19.74 21.88 28.12
C ARG A 389 19.39 20.39 27.94
N LEU A 390 19.09 19.96 26.72
CA LEU A 390 18.77 18.57 26.40
C LEU A 390 20.01 17.67 26.30
N GLY A 391 21.20 18.24 26.11
CA GLY A 391 22.45 17.50 25.94
C GLY A 391 22.61 16.84 24.56
N THR A 392 21.80 17.22 23.57
CA THR A 392 21.82 16.68 22.22
C THR A 392 21.32 17.69 21.19
N ARG A 393 21.69 17.51 19.92
CA ARG A 393 21.19 18.35 18.83
C ARG A 393 19.82 17.85 18.38
N LEU A 394 18.90 18.78 18.15
CA LEU A 394 17.55 18.46 17.69
C LEU A 394 17.56 17.92 16.26
N PRO A 395 16.58 17.08 15.89
CA PRO A 395 16.44 16.62 14.51
C PRO A 395 16.13 17.82 13.58
N PRO A 396 16.67 17.85 12.34
CA PRO A 396 16.65 19.05 11.50
C PRO A 396 15.25 19.63 11.27
N SER A 397 14.25 18.80 10.99
CA SER A 397 12.88 19.26 10.72
C SER A 397 12.23 19.88 11.96
N TYR A 398 12.47 19.34 13.16
CA TYR A 398 11.94 19.92 14.39
C TYR A 398 12.68 21.19 14.80
N ARG A 399 14.01 21.21 14.64
CA ARG A 399 14.82 22.41 14.91
C ARG A 399 14.37 23.60 14.05
N THR A 400 14.13 23.35 12.77
CA THR A 400 13.71 24.38 11.81
C THR A 400 12.26 24.79 12.01
N PHE A 401 11.39 23.86 12.41
CA PHE A 401 10.04 24.17 12.87
C PHE A 401 10.06 25.16 14.04
N LEU A 402 10.86 24.92 15.09
CA LEU A 402 10.96 25.84 16.22
C LEU A 402 11.50 27.22 15.79
N GLY A 403 12.37 27.27 14.78
CA GLY A 403 12.80 28.52 14.15
C GLY A 403 11.69 29.24 13.36
N ALA A 404 10.68 28.51 12.90
CA ALA A 404 9.48 29.08 12.26
C ALA A 404 8.42 29.51 13.28
N SER A 405 8.26 28.76 14.38
CA SER A 405 7.31 29.01 15.47
C SER A 405 7.78 28.35 16.77
N ASP A 406 7.99 29.12 17.84
CA ASP A 406 8.36 28.60 19.17
C ASP A 406 7.11 28.10 19.91
N GLY A 407 6.66 26.88 19.57
CA GLY A 407 5.39 26.30 20.00
C GLY A 407 4.27 26.47 18.97
N TRP A 408 3.14 25.80 19.18
CA TRP A 408 2.02 25.80 18.22
C TRP A 408 0.70 25.35 18.88
N LEU A 409 -0.44 25.81 18.34
CA LEU A 409 -1.77 25.43 18.79
C LEU A 409 -2.51 24.59 17.74
N HIS A 410 -3.16 23.50 18.17
CA HIS A 410 -3.98 22.63 17.31
C HIS A 410 -3.24 22.10 16.07
N LEU A 411 -2.02 21.58 16.25
CA LEU A 411 -1.30 20.94 15.13
C LEU A 411 -1.95 19.59 14.75
N SER A 412 -2.67 18.99 15.69
CA SER A 412 -3.48 17.78 15.52
C SER A 412 -4.88 18.00 16.10
N SER A 413 -5.81 17.10 15.79
CA SER A 413 -7.17 17.13 16.37
C SER A 413 -7.20 16.81 17.87
N PHE A 414 -6.14 16.20 18.40
CA PHE A 414 -6.07 15.69 19.78
C PHE A 414 -4.86 16.21 20.56
N MET A 415 -3.92 16.90 19.89
CA MET A 415 -2.85 17.67 20.52
C MET A 415 -3.17 19.17 20.39
N TYR A 416 -3.49 19.79 21.53
CA TYR A 416 -4.01 21.16 21.60
C TYR A 416 -2.92 22.21 21.71
N GLU A 417 -1.83 21.90 22.42
CA GLU A 417 -0.69 22.80 22.60
C GLU A 417 0.65 22.07 22.52
N MET A 418 1.52 22.59 21.66
CA MET A 418 2.88 22.11 21.45
C MET A 418 3.87 22.92 22.29
N GLY A 419 4.87 22.24 22.84
CA GLY A 419 5.88 22.86 23.69
C GLY A 419 6.76 23.88 22.98
N THR A 420 7.22 24.85 23.76
CA THR A 420 8.18 25.88 23.36
C THR A 420 9.60 25.43 23.73
N THR A 421 10.63 26.19 23.31
CA THR A 421 12.02 25.94 23.72
C THR A 421 12.21 25.98 25.23
N ASP A 422 11.31 26.61 25.98
CA ASP A 422 11.38 26.70 27.44
C ASP A 422 10.68 25.51 28.14
N THR A 423 9.73 24.85 27.48
CA THR A 423 8.88 23.81 28.12
C THR A 423 9.16 22.38 27.64
N VAL A 424 9.70 22.20 26.43
CA VAL A 424 10.03 20.87 25.89
C VAL A 424 11.07 20.17 26.77
N THR A 425 10.82 18.92 27.14
CA THR A 425 11.75 18.13 27.97
C THR A 425 11.58 16.62 27.74
N TRP A 426 12.42 15.80 28.38
CA TRP A 426 12.34 14.35 28.31
C TRP A 426 11.07 13.82 28.97
N LEU A 427 10.43 12.80 28.38
CA LEU A 427 9.18 12.25 28.90
C LEU A 427 9.30 11.81 30.37
N THR A 428 10.42 11.20 30.74
CA THR A 428 10.72 10.74 32.10
C THR A 428 10.79 11.86 33.15
N GLU A 429 11.05 13.10 32.73
CA GLU A 429 11.02 14.26 33.63
C GLU A 429 9.61 14.81 33.86
N THR A 430 8.67 14.50 32.96
CA THR A 430 7.29 15.00 33.01
C THR A 430 6.34 13.97 33.59
N ASP A 431 6.45 12.71 33.16
CA ASP A 431 5.52 11.63 33.49
C ASP A 431 6.28 10.31 33.69
N ALA A 432 7.00 10.22 34.82
CA ALA A 432 7.76 9.02 35.19
C ALA A 432 6.85 7.81 35.44
N ASP A 433 5.61 8.04 35.89
CA ASP A 433 4.65 6.98 36.17
C ASP A 433 4.22 6.28 34.88
N LEU A 434 3.99 7.01 33.78
CA LEU A 434 3.70 6.41 32.47
C LEU A 434 4.80 5.44 32.04
N THR A 435 6.07 5.82 32.21
CA THR A 435 7.19 4.93 31.87
C THR A 435 7.27 3.70 32.77
N SER A 436 6.81 3.79 34.02
CA SER A 436 6.82 2.68 34.98
C SER A 436 5.78 1.59 34.72
N PHE A 437 4.75 1.87 33.91
CA PHE A 437 3.75 0.86 33.50
C PHE A 437 4.28 -0.12 32.44
N TYR A 438 5.41 0.20 31.80
CA TYR A 438 6.05 -0.63 30.79
C TYR A 438 7.32 -1.24 31.39
N ASP A 439 7.43 -2.57 31.39
CA ASP A 439 8.67 -3.24 31.84
C ASP A 439 9.83 -2.89 30.88
N ASP A 440 11.03 -2.58 31.42
CA ASP A 440 12.27 -2.21 30.68
C ASP A 440 12.77 -3.24 29.63
N ILE A 441 12.06 -4.35 29.46
CA ILE A 441 12.39 -5.47 28.56
C ILE A 441 11.59 -5.42 27.24
N ASP A 442 10.64 -4.51 27.09
CA ASP A 442 9.87 -4.28 25.87
C ASP A 442 10.40 -3.08 25.06
N GLU A 443 10.37 -3.18 23.72
CA GLU A 443 10.90 -2.16 22.80
C GLU A 443 10.17 -0.82 22.97
N GLU A 444 8.86 -0.85 23.24
CA GLU A 444 8.06 0.35 23.50
C GLU A 444 8.48 1.09 24.78
N GLY A 445 8.71 0.37 25.88
CA GLY A 445 9.18 0.97 27.14
C GLY A 445 10.53 1.66 26.96
N ALA A 446 11.45 1.03 26.22
CA ALA A 446 12.74 1.62 25.90
C ALA A 446 12.67 2.87 25.01
N ILE A 447 11.64 2.97 24.14
CA ILE A 447 11.38 4.17 23.34
C ILE A 447 10.82 5.28 24.23
N LEU A 448 9.79 5.00 25.03
CA LEU A 448 9.16 5.99 25.92
C LEU A 448 10.19 6.61 26.87
N THR A 449 11.01 5.80 27.53
CA THR A 449 12.00 6.25 28.52
C THR A 449 13.05 7.22 27.96
N ARG A 450 13.38 7.13 26.67
CA ARG A 450 14.37 8.00 26.01
C ARG A 450 13.77 9.08 25.12
N SER A 451 12.45 9.13 24.98
CA SER A 451 11.78 10.03 24.06
C SER A 451 11.71 11.46 24.59
N LEU A 452 11.90 12.42 23.69
CA LEU A 452 11.64 13.82 23.93
C LEU A 452 10.13 14.08 23.80
N LEU A 453 9.50 14.63 24.82
CA LEU A 453 8.09 15.02 24.82
C LEU A 453 7.96 16.44 24.26
N ILE A 454 7.27 16.58 23.12
CA ILE A 454 7.12 17.84 22.41
C ILE A 454 5.69 18.43 22.47
N SER A 455 4.70 17.66 22.95
CA SER A 455 3.37 18.15 23.29
C SER A 455 3.32 18.64 24.75
N GLN A 456 2.39 19.56 25.06
CA GLN A 456 2.15 20.08 26.43
C GLN A 456 0.74 19.83 26.91
N ASP A 457 -0.25 20.00 26.03
CA ASP A 457 -1.66 19.77 26.35
C ASP A 457 -2.35 19.03 25.20
N GLY A 458 -3.22 18.10 25.55
CA GLY A 458 -3.82 17.17 24.60
C GLY A 458 -4.25 15.84 25.23
N GLU A 459 -4.95 15.04 24.43
CA GLU A 459 -5.28 13.64 24.74
C GLU A 459 -4.16 12.67 24.33
N GLU A 460 -3.14 13.20 23.64
CA GLU A 460 -2.04 12.46 23.02
C GLU A 460 -0.68 13.09 23.33
N TYR A 461 0.34 12.25 23.49
CA TYR A 461 1.73 12.63 23.62
C TYR A 461 2.45 12.50 22.30
N TRP A 462 3.08 13.59 21.87
CA TRP A 462 3.97 13.60 20.70
C TRP A 462 5.41 13.43 21.15
N LEU A 463 6.07 12.44 20.57
CA LEU A 463 7.36 11.94 21.04
C LEU A 463 8.37 11.90 19.90
N LEU A 464 9.61 12.33 20.16
CA LEU A 464 10.74 12.17 19.25
C LEU A 464 11.80 11.25 19.86
N ASP A 465 12.21 10.22 19.12
CA ASP A 465 13.13 9.19 19.60
C ASP A 465 14.58 9.43 19.14
N PRO A 466 15.49 9.88 20.03
CA PRO A 466 16.91 10.07 19.69
C PRO A 466 17.69 8.75 19.49
N GLY A 467 17.10 7.59 19.82
CA GLY A 467 17.68 6.27 19.61
C GLY A 467 17.46 5.73 18.20
N ASP A 468 16.58 6.34 17.42
CA ASP A 468 16.22 5.93 16.05
C ASP A 468 16.39 7.12 15.09
N VAL A 469 17.62 7.23 14.56
CA VAL A 469 18.06 8.37 13.76
C VAL A 469 18.31 7.95 12.31
N SER A 470 17.68 8.66 11.37
CA SER A 470 17.87 8.44 9.94
C SER A 470 19.23 8.98 9.45
N GLY A 471 19.61 8.60 8.22
CA GLY A 471 20.92 8.99 7.65
C GLY A 471 21.14 10.49 7.44
N ASP A 472 20.07 11.27 7.49
CA ASP A 472 20.03 12.73 7.41
C ASP A 472 19.86 13.42 8.77
N GLY A 473 19.84 12.65 9.86
CA GLY A 473 19.81 13.17 11.23
C GLY A 473 18.41 13.41 11.80
N GLU A 474 17.33 13.02 11.09
CA GLU A 474 15.98 13.07 11.65
C GLU A 474 15.81 11.96 12.69
N TRP A 475 14.97 12.25 13.69
CA TRP A 475 14.58 11.27 14.69
C TRP A 475 13.23 10.69 14.31
N ALA A 476 13.03 9.40 14.59
CA ALA A 476 11.71 8.81 14.48
C ALA A 476 10.73 9.54 15.40
N ALA A 477 9.50 9.71 14.92
CA ALA A 477 8.45 10.41 15.64
C ALA A 477 7.24 9.49 15.85
N TYR A 478 6.58 9.66 16.99
CA TYR A 478 5.50 8.81 17.46
C TYR A 478 4.42 9.60 18.16
N ILE A 479 3.20 9.07 18.13
CA ILE A 479 2.09 9.50 18.99
C ILE A 479 1.81 8.38 19.99
N TRP A 480 1.69 8.73 21.27
CA TRP A 480 1.17 7.84 22.30
C TRP A 480 -0.17 8.39 22.78
N ALA A 481 -1.19 7.54 22.91
CA ALA A 481 -2.53 7.94 23.32
C ALA A 481 -3.09 7.00 24.38
N SER A 482 -3.80 7.53 25.38
CA SER A 482 -4.44 6.69 26.41
C SER A 482 -5.72 6.00 25.92
N SER A 483 -6.35 6.54 24.88
CA SER A 483 -7.56 6.01 24.24
C SER A 483 -7.29 4.73 23.45
N TYR A 484 -6.04 4.53 23.01
CA TYR A 484 -5.49 3.31 22.45
C TYR A 484 -4.12 3.06 23.11
N PRO A 485 -4.07 2.42 24.29
CA PRO A 485 -2.86 2.38 25.11
C PRO A 485 -1.72 1.70 24.35
N GLY A 486 -0.71 2.48 23.98
CA GLY A 486 0.45 2.01 23.22
C GLY A 486 1.08 3.09 22.34
N LEU A 487 2.26 2.77 21.82
CA LEU A 487 2.93 3.61 20.83
C LEU A 487 2.25 3.46 19.46
N GLY A 488 1.92 4.59 18.84
CA GLY A 488 1.32 4.66 17.52
C GLY A 488 2.30 4.30 16.39
N LYS A 489 1.86 4.55 15.15
CA LYS A 489 2.67 4.31 13.96
C LYS A 489 4.00 5.08 14.04
N ARG A 490 5.09 4.43 13.66
CA ARG A 490 6.39 5.08 13.47
C ARG A 490 6.38 6.00 12.26
N HIS A 491 6.78 7.26 12.45
CA HIS A 491 7.11 8.22 11.40
C HIS A 491 8.63 8.39 11.32
N ALA A 492 9.19 8.59 10.13
CA ALA A 492 10.65 8.70 9.97
C ALA A 492 11.22 10.06 10.39
N SER A 493 10.36 11.07 10.59
CA SER A 493 10.74 12.42 11.02
C SER A 493 9.57 13.15 11.68
N PHE A 494 9.86 14.27 12.36
CA PHE A 494 8.83 15.17 12.86
C PHE A 494 7.99 15.77 11.71
N ALA A 495 8.61 16.16 10.59
CA ALA A 495 7.87 16.67 9.43
C ALA A 495 6.84 15.67 8.88
N GLU A 496 7.21 14.39 8.79
CA GLU A 496 6.30 13.34 8.34
C GLU A 496 5.13 13.14 9.31
N LEU A 497 5.39 13.21 10.62
CA LEU A 497 4.33 13.15 11.63
C LEU A 497 3.34 14.32 11.45
N VAL A 498 3.82 15.55 11.33
CA VAL A 498 2.96 16.73 11.13
C VAL A 498 2.09 16.62 9.86
N GLN A 499 2.65 16.09 8.77
CA GLN A 499 1.90 15.90 7.53
C GLN A 499 0.86 14.79 7.62
N ALA A 500 1.19 13.69 8.29
CA ALA A 500 0.25 12.62 8.56
C ALA A 500 -0.94 13.12 9.41
N GLU A 501 -0.66 13.99 10.38
CA GLU A 501 -1.67 14.55 11.27
C GLU A 501 -2.55 15.60 10.58
N ARG A 502 -2.00 16.39 9.65
CA ARG A 502 -2.83 17.22 8.76
C ARG A 502 -3.77 16.37 7.90
N ALA A 503 -3.28 15.26 7.33
CA ALA A 503 -4.12 14.35 6.54
C ALA A 503 -5.22 13.71 7.41
N SER A 504 -4.89 13.30 8.64
CA SER A 504 -5.84 12.78 9.63
C SER A 504 -6.91 13.82 9.99
N PHE A 505 -6.50 15.08 10.20
CA PHE A 505 -7.41 16.21 10.42
C PHE A 505 -8.38 16.41 9.23
N GLU A 506 -7.87 16.39 7.99
CA GLU A 506 -8.70 16.50 6.80
C GLU A 506 -9.71 15.35 6.68
N GLU A 507 -9.29 14.12 6.98
CA GLU A 507 -10.16 12.93 7.00
C GLU A 507 -11.26 13.08 8.06
N LEU A 508 -10.90 13.40 9.30
CA LEU A 508 -11.85 13.56 10.41
C LEU A 508 -12.90 14.63 10.10
N LYS A 509 -12.46 15.81 9.64
CA LYS A 509 -13.35 16.91 9.28
C LYS A 509 -14.21 16.58 8.07
N GLY A 510 -13.65 15.92 7.06
CA GLY A 510 -14.40 15.35 5.95
C GLY A 510 -15.51 14.41 6.40
N HIS A 511 -15.17 13.45 7.27
CA HIS A 511 -16.11 12.47 7.81
C HIS A 511 -17.17 13.11 8.74
N GLU A 512 -16.96 14.33 9.21
CA GLU A 512 -17.94 15.16 9.92
C GLU A 512 -18.85 15.97 8.99
N GLY A 513 -18.60 15.95 7.68
CA GLY A 513 -19.30 16.75 6.67
C GLY A 513 -18.72 18.16 6.49
N GLN A 514 -17.52 18.40 7.03
CA GLN A 514 -16.82 19.68 7.05
C GLN A 514 -15.52 19.59 6.24
N GLY A 515 -15.60 19.03 5.03
CA GLY A 515 -14.44 18.80 4.19
C GLY A 515 -13.59 20.06 4.04
N VAL A 516 -12.29 19.93 4.34
CA VAL A 516 -11.33 21.03 4.19
C VAL A 516 -11.26 21.45 2.73
N HIS A 517 -11.19 20.52 1.79
CA HIS A 517 -11.17 20.85 0.36
C HIS A 517 -12.36 20.21 -0.36
N PRO A 518 -13.59 20.77 -0.27
CA PRO A 518 -14.81 20.10 -0.70
C PRO A 518 -14.96 19.98 -2.23
N GLU A 519 -14.21 20.77 -3.00
CA GLU A 519 -14.28 20.77 -4.46
C GLU A 519 -13.94 19.41 -5.08
N GLY A 520 -14.70 19.01 -6.10
CA GLY A 520 -14.52 17.73 -6.82
C GLY A 520 -15.11 16.50 -6.10
N ALA A 521 -15.76 16.66 -4.93
CA ALA A 521 -16.37 15.54 -4.22
C ALA A 521 -17.48 14.84 -5.02
N GLU A 522 -18.30 15.60 -5.76
CA GLU A 522 -19.37 15.05 -6.61
C GLU A 522 -18.80 14.24 -7.79
N ASP A 523 -17.71 14.71 -8.40
CA ASP A 523 -17.03 14.01 -9.50
C ASP A 523 -16.46 12.66 -9.03
N LEU A 524 -15.90 12.62 -7.81
CA LEU A 524 -15.41 11.39 -7.20
C LEU A 524 -16.54 10.40 -6.89
N VAL A 525 -17.71 10.89 -6.45
CA VAL A 525 -18.91 10.06 -6.27
C VAL A 525 -19.37 9.48 -7.61
N ALA A 526 -19.42 10.30 -8.67
CA ALA A 526 -19.80 9.84 -10.01
C ALA A 526 -18.81 8.80 -10.55
N GLN A 527 -17.51 9.05 -10.41
CA GLN A 527 -16.43 8.12 -10.77
C GLN A 527 -16.56 6.79 -10.02
N GLY A 528 -16.72 6.84 -8.69
CA GLY A 528 -16.86 5.65 -7.85
C GLY A 528 -18.09 4.83 -8.22
N ARG A 529 -19.21 5.48 -8.54
CA ARG A 529 -20.43 4.80 -9.02
C ARG A 529 -20.17 4.07 -10.33
N GLU A 530 -19.48 4.70 -11.28
CA GLU A 530 -19.16 4.07 -12.55
C GLU A 530 -18.25 2.84 -12.38
N GLN A 531 -17.20 2.97 -11.55
CA GLN A 531 -16.30 1.87 -11.18
C GLN A 531 -17.07 0.72 -10.50
N ALA A 532 -17.96 1.02 -9.56
CA ALA A 532 -18.77 0.01 -8.86
C ALA A 532 -19.66 -0.77 -9.84
N LEU A 533 -20.27 -0.08 -10.80
CA LEU A 533 -21.09 -0.72 -11.85
C LEU A 533 -20.24 -1.54 -12.83
N ARG A 534 -18.98 -1.19 -13.07
CA ARG A 534 -18.05 -2.02 -13.87
C ARG A 534 -17.53 -3.26 -13.13
N GLY A 535 -17.82 -3.40 -11.84
CA GLY A 535 -17.30 -4.49 -11.02
C GLY A 535 -15.92 -4.18 -10.41
N GLU A 536 -15.46 -2.93 -10.48
CA GLU A 536 -14.17 -2.46 -9.96
C GLU A 536 -14.33 -1.99 -8.50
N ALA A 537 -14.77 -2.90 -7.63
CA ALA A 537 -15.22 -2.58 -6.27
C ALA A 537 -14.15 -1.86 -5.42
N GLU A 538 -12.89 -2.27 -5.51
CA GLU A 538 -11.79 -1.69 -4.74
C GLU A 538 -11.46 -0.26 -5.20
N GLN A 539 -11.51 0.01 -6.51
CA GLN A 539 -11.32 1.36 -7.05
C GLN A 539 -12.48 2.28 -6.67
N ALA A 540 -13.71 1.76 -6.75
CA ALA A 540 -14.90 2.48 -6.33
C ALA A 540 -14.84 2.86 -4.84
N LEU A 541 -14.41 1.94 -3.98
CA LEU A 541 -14.23 2.19 -2.55
C LEU A 541 -13.23 3.35 -2.31
N ALA A 542 -12.10 3.35 -3.02
CA ALA A 542 -11.11 4.43 -2.92
C ALA A 542 -11.65 5.78 -3.41
N SER A 543 -12.43 5.80 -4.50
CA SER A 543 -13.07 7.03 -4.99
C SER A 543 -14.11 7.56 -3.99
N PHE A 544 -14.92 6.69 -3.40
CA PHE A 544 -15.88 7.06 -2.37
C PHE A 544 -15.22 7.54 -1.08
N GLU A 545 -14.10 6.94 -0.67
CA GLU A 545 -13.30 7.42 0.46
C GLU A 545 -12.80 8.84 0.22
N ARG A 546 -12.19 9.10 -0.94
CA ARG A 546 -11.71 10.43 -1.30
C ARG A 546 -12.84 11.45 -1.34
N ALA A 547 -14.04 11.06 -1.77
CA ALA A 547 -15.22 11.90 -1.70
C ALA A 547 -15.65 12.18 -0.24
N ALA A 548 -15.59 11.17 0.64
CA ALA A 548 -15.91 11.28 2.06
C ALA A 548 -14.94 12.22 2.81
N VAL A 549 -13.62 12.12 2.55
CA VAL A 549 -12.61 13.06 3.07
C VAL A 549 -12.90 14.51 2.62
N LYS A 550 -13.51 14.69 1.46
CA LYS A 550 -13.97 16.00 0.97
C LYS A 550 -15.33 16.44 1.53
N GLY A 551 -15.89 15.74 2.52
CA GLY A 551 -17.17 16.09 3.14
C GLY A 551 -18.41 15.48 2.49
N SER A 552 -18.27 14.59 1.51
CA SER A 552 -19.42 14.02 0.81
C SER A 552 -20.16 12.97 1.64
N GLY A 553 -21.37 13.31 2.08
CA GLY A 553 -22.26 12.36 2.73
C GLY A 553 -22.63 11.16 1.84
N VAL A 554 -22.82 11.40 0.54
CA VAL A 554 -23.08 10.32 -0.44
C VAL A 554 -21.88 9.42 -0.62
N GLY A 555 -20.66 9.98 -0.69
CA GLY A 555 -19.42 9.22 -0.74
C GLY A 555 -19.27 8.31 0.47
N MET A 556 -19.48 8.85 1.68
CA MET A 556 -19.44 8.10 2.93
C MET A 556 -20.44 6.93 2.96
N TYR A 557 -21.69 7.18 2.54
CA TYR A 557 -22.72 6.15 2.45
C TYR A 557 -22.33 5.04 1.48
N LEU A 558 -21.94 5.40 0.25
CA LEU A 558 -21.59 4.43 -0.79
C LEU A 558 -20.34 3.62 -0.45
N LYS A 559 -19.32 4.24 0.16
CA LYS A 559 -18.16 3.54 0.74
C LYS A 559 -18.61 2.48 1.73
N THR A 560 -19.46 2.87 2.67
CA THR A 560 -19.93 2.00 3.77
C THR A 560 -20.74 0.81 3.24
N VAL A 561 -21.70 1.07 2.34
CA VAL A 561 -22.54 0.02 1.75
C VAL A 561 -21.71 -0.93 0.87
N LEU A 562 -20.82 -0.39 0.04
CA LEU A 562 -19.93 -1.21 -0.79
C LEU A 562 -18.99 -2.06 0.06
N GLY A 563 -18.42 -1.46 1.11
CA GLY A 563 -17.53 -2.14 2.07
C GLY A 563 -18.21 -3.33 2.73
N ALA A 564 -19.50 -3.26 3.03
CA ALA A 564 -20.24 -4.37 3.64
C ALA A 564 -20.36 -5.62 2.75
N PHE A 565 -20.31 -5.47 1.41
CA PHE A 565 -20.21 -6.61 0.50
C PHE A 565 -18.81 -7.24 0.48
N LEU A 566 -17.78 -6.45 0.77
CA LEU A 566 -16.39 -6.90 0.78
C LEU A 566 -16.03 -7.59 2.12
N ASP A 567 -16.48 -7.01 3.23
CA ASP A 567 -16.32 -7.56 4.57
C ASP A 567 -17.53 -7.24 5.46
N LEU A 568 -18.39 -8.25 5.63
CA LEU A 568 -19.60 -8.12 6.43
C LEU A 568 -19.32 -8.08 7.95
N ARG A 569 -18.14 -8.52 8.41
CA ARG A 569 -17.81 -8.68 9.84
C ARG A 569 -17.93 -7.37 10.61
N PHE A 570 -17.50 -6.26 10.01
CA PHE A 570 -17.47 -4.95 10.66
C PHE A 570 -18.54 -3.99 10.13
N ALA A 571 -19.45 -4.46 9.27
CA ALA A 571 -20.46 -3.61 8.63
C ALA A 571 -21.32 -2.85 9.64
N HIS A 572 -21.67 -3.46 10.78
CA HIS A 572 -22.47 -2.79 11.81
C HIS A 572 -21.71 -1.66 12.52
N HIS A 573 -20.39 -1.79 12.71
CA HIS A 573 -19.54 -0.72 13.24
C HIS A 573 -19.43 0.44 12.25
N GLU A 574 -19.18 0.13 10.97
CA GLU A 574 -19.10 1.13 9.91
C GLU A 574 -20.43 1.86 9.74
N ILE A 575 -21.56 1.16 9.67
CA ILE A 575 -22.89 1.79 9.54
C ILE A 575 -23.19 2.67 10.77
N ARG A 576 -22.87 2.21 11.99
CA ARG A 576 -23.06 2.99 13.21
C ARG A 576 -22.24 4.28 13.20
N ASN A 577 -20.97 4.21 12.80
CA ASN A 577 -20.04 5.33 12.90
C ASN A 577 -20.13 6.29 11.70
N ASN A 578 -20.34 5.76 10.50
CA ASN A 578 -20.24 6.50 9.24
C ASN A 578 -21.60 6.94 8.68
N ILE A 579 -22.69 6.23 8.98
CA ILE A 579 -24.03 6.57 8.46
C ILE A 579 -24.91 7.06 9.59
N LEU A 580 -25.24 6.18 10.55
CA LEU A 580 -26.14 6.51 11.64
C LEU A 580 -25.53 7.60 12.53
N GLY A 581 -24.21 7.64 12.64
CA GLY A 581 -23.53 8.61 13.47
C GLY A 581 -23.35 10.00 12.88
N ARG A 582 -23.78 10.21 11.62
CA ARG A 582 -23.45 11.38 10.81
C ARG A 582 -24.72 11.94 10.17
N ASP A 583 -25.32 12.97 10.76
CA ASP A 583 -26.57 13.55 10.24
C ASP A 583 -26.45 14.07 8.80
N HIS A 584 -25.29 14.61 8.40
CA HIS A 584 -25.06 15.06 7.03
C HIS A 584 -25.12 13.92 6.00
N VAL A 585 -24.76 12.68 6.39
CA VAL A 585 -24.88 11.49 5.53
C VAL A 585 -26.35 11.11 5.33
N ILE A 586 -27.11 11.09 6.43
CA ILE A 586 -28.55 10.81 6.38
C ILE A 586 -29.27 11.88 5.56
N ALA A 587 -28.94 13.16 5.75
CA ALA A 587 -29.51 14.26 4.98
C ALA A 587 -29.18 14.18 3.48
N ALA A 588 -27.95 13.78 3.13
CA ALA A 588 -27.50 13.70 1.74
C ALA A 588 -28.15 12.53 0.96
N VAL A 589 -28.44 11.42 1.63
CA VAL A 589 -28.96 10.19 1.00
C VAL A 589 -30.48 10.03 1.17
N GLY A 590 -31.04 10.64 2.21
CA GLY A 590 -32.45 10.56 2.57
C GLY A 590 -32.75 9.42 3.57
N GLU A 591 -33.61 9.71 4.54
CA GLU A 591 -34.00 8.75 5.59
C GLU A 591 -34.62 7.48 5.04
N ASP A 592 -35.45 7.56 3.99
CA ASP A 592 -36.09 6.40 3.36
C ASP A 592 -35.09 5.35 2.87
N GLN A 593 -34.01 5.83 2.23
CA GLN A 593 -32.95 4.98 1.71
C GLN A 593 -32.15 4.34 2.86
N VAL A 594 -31.80 5.12 3.88
CA VAL A 594 -31.09 4.62 5.07
C VAL A 594 -31.92 3.57 5.80
N ARG A 595 -33.22 3.81 5.98
CA ARG A 595 -34.16 2.89 6.64
C ARG A 595 -34.32 1.57 5.88
N ALA A 596 -34.24 1.61 4.56
CA ALA A 596 -34.47 0.44 3.72
C ALA A 596 -33.22 -0.41 3.43
N GLU A 597 -32.01 0.16 3.45
CA GLU A 597 -30.79 -0.58 3.09
C GLU A 597 -29.74 -0.65 4.21
N ALA A 598 -29.35 0.48 4.80
CA ALA A 598 -28.27 0.52 5.78
C ALA A 598 -28.73 0.04 7.17
N LEU A 599 -29.88 0.51 7.62
CA LEU A 599 -30.44 0.18 8.93
C LEU A 599 -30.75 -1.32 9.07
N PRO A 600 -31.35 -2.03 8.11
CA PRO A 600 -31.63 -3.46 8.26
C PRO A 600 -30.35 -4.28 8.40
N LEU A 601 -29.31 -3.89 7.65
CA LEU A 601 -27.99 -4.49 7.74
C LEU A 601 -27.36 -4.26 9.12
N TYR A 602 -27.48 -3.04 9.67
CA TYR A 602 -27.04 -2.72 11.02
C TYR A 602 -27.78 -3.54 12.09
N LEU A 603 -29.12 -3.56 12.06
CA LEU A 603 -29.94 -4.26 13.05
C LEU A 603 -29.64 -5.76 13.03
N ARG A 604 -29.64 -6.38 11.84
CA ARG A 604 -29.35 -7.81 11.68
C ARG A 604 -28.00 -8.18 12.27
N ARG A 605 -26.93 -7.46 11.89
CA ARG A 605 -25.58 -7.75 12.37
C ARG A 605 -25.43 -7.50 13.87
N THR A 606 -26.11 -6.48 14.39
CA THR A 606 -26.10 -6.20 15.84
C THR A 606 -26.81 -7.30 16.62
N VAL A 607 -27.90 -7.86 16.11
CA VAL A 607 -28.58 -9.03 16.70
C VAL A 607 -27.70 -10.28 16.61
N GLU A 608 -27.06 -10.53 15.47
CA GLU A 608 -26.19 -11.70 15.25
C GLU A 608 -24.94 -11.69 16.16
N GLU A 609 -24.41 -10.50 16.45
CA GLU A 609 -23.17 -10.33 17.24
C GLU A 609 -23.44 -9.93 18.69
N HIS A 610 -24.71 -9.86 19.13
CA HIS A 610 -25.10 -9.39 20.45
C HIS A 610 -24.35 -10.15 21.55
N ARG A 611 -23.68 -9.38 22.42
CA ARG A 611 -23.08 -9.90 23.64
C ARG A 611 -23.75 -9.23 24.84
N PRO A 612 -24.08 -9.97 25.90
CA PRO A 612 -24.54 -9.37 27.14
C PRO A 612 -23.51 -8.33 27.59
N HIS A 613 -23.95 -7.10 27.88
CA HIS A 613 -23.11 -5.96 28.35
C HIS A 613 -22.28 -5.20 27.28
N GLY A 614 -22.60 -5.32 25.99
CA GLY A 614 -21.99 -4.50 24.93
C GLY A 614 -22.29 -2.99 25.03
N ARG A 615 -21.41 -2.15 24.44
CA ARG A 615 -21.58 -0.68 24.37
C ARG A 615 -22.90 -0.34 23.66
N LEU A 616 -23.70 0.56 24.22
CA LEU A 616 -25.05 0.87 23.73
C LEU A 616 -25.06 1.31 22.25
N PRO A 617 -26.11 0.96 21.48
CA PRO A 617 -26.40 1.56 20.18
C PRO A 617 -26.58 3.08 20.28
N ARG A 618 -26.56 3.79 19.14
CA ARG A 618 -27.04 5.19 19.09
C ARG A 618 -28.57 5.23 19.19
N LEU A 619 -29.11 4.89 20.37
CA LEU A 619 -30.55 4.69 20.64
C LEU A 619 -31.41 5.90 20.24
N GLU A 620 -30.89 7.12 20.42
CA GLU A 620 -31.57 8.35 20.00
C GLU A 620 -31.86 8.37 18.49
N ILE A 621 -30.84 8.03 17.68
CA ILE A 621 -30.94 8.05 16.22
C ILE A 621 -31.80 6.88 15.73
N LEU A 622 -31.68 5.72 16.38
CA LEU A 622 -32.57 4.58 16.11
C LEU A 622 -34.02 4.93 16.45
N GLY A 623 -34.28 5.64 17.55
CA GLY A 623 -35.62 6.08 17.92
C GLY A 623 -36.22 7.09 16.95
N ARG A 624 -35.37 7.93 16.32
CA ARG A 624 -35.78 8.84 15.25
C ARG A 624 -36.11 8.11 13.95
N LEU A 625 -35.22 7.23 13.50
CA LEU A 625 -35.37 6.54 12.22
C LEU A 625 -36.40 5.40 12.26
N VAL A 626 -36.61 4.81 13.44
CA VAL A 626 -37.46 3.64 13.67
C VAL A 626 -38.26 3.80 14.98
N PRO A 627 -39.22 4.74 15.04
CA PRO A 627 -39.98 4.99 16.26
C PRO A 627 -40.66 3.73 16.83
N GLU A 628 -41.04 2.79 15.97
CA GLU A 628 -41.64 1.49 16.32
C GLU A 628 -40.72 0.56 17.12
N LEU A 629 -39.40 0.78 17.13
CA LEU A 629 -38.50 0.06 18.04
C LEU A 629 -38.67 0.51 19.50
N GLY A 630 -39.27 1.68 19.76
CA GLY A 630 -39.68 2.18 21.08
C GLY A 630 -38.61 2.07 22.17
N PHE A 631 -37.87 3.14 22.45
CA PHE A 631 -36.83 3.13 23.49
C PHE A 631 -37.34 3.78 24.78
N SER A 632 -37.14 3.13 25.93
CA SER A 632 -37.51 3.69 27.25
C SER A 632 -36.29 3.96 28.14
N ALA A 633 -36.38 5.00 28.98
CA ALA A 633 -35.31 5.32 29.92
C ALA A 633 -35.17 4.20 30.97
N GLY A 634 -33.99 3.58 31.04
CA GLY A 634 -33.70 2.48 31.97
C GLY A 634 -33.94 1.07 31.40
N GLU A 635 -34.16 0.96 30.09
CA GLU A 635 -34.36 -0.31 29.39
C GLU A 635 -33.11 -1.21 29.39
N SER A 636 -33.32 -2.53 29.55
CA SER A 636 -32.27 -3.54 29.47
C SER A 636 -31.73 -3.68 28.05
N ASN A 637 -30.45 -4.06 27.92
CA ASN A 637 -29.83 -4.35 26.63
C ASN A 637 -30.51 -5.48 25.85
N ASP A 638 -31.24 -6.38 26.52
CA ASP A 638 -31.87 -7.54 25.88
C ASP A 638 -33.26 -7.22 25.30
N ASP A 639 -33.99 -6.27 25.88
CA ASP A 639 -35.40 -5.98 25.52
C ASP A 639 -35.53 -5.34 24.12
N TRP A 640 -34.58 -4.48 23.74
CA TRP A 640 -34.60 -3.83 22.42
C TRP A 640 -34.03 -4.74 21.31
N ILE A 641 -33.16 -5.70 21.65
CA ILE A 641 -32.62 -6.68 20.71
C ILE A 641 -33.72 -7.61 20.18
N GLU A 642 -34.64 -8.04 21.05
CA GLU A 642 -35.80 -8.84 20.64
C GLU A 642 -36.68 -8.07 19.64
N ARG A 643 -36.92 -6.77 19.89
CA ARG A 643 -37.67 -5.92 18.96
C ARG A 643 -36.91 -5.65 17.67
N ALA A 644 -35.60 -5.47 17.72
CA ALA A 644 -34.75 -5.35 16.55
C ALA A 644 -34.77 -6.63 15.69
N ALA A 645 -34.79 -7.80 16.31
CA ALA A 645 -34.91 -9.08 15.63
C ALA A 645 -36.29 -9.28 14.97
N ALA A 646 -37.35 -8.73 15.57
CA ALA A 646 -38.71 -8.80 15.04
C ALA A 646 -39.05 -7.68 14.02
N HIS A 647 -38.18 -6.69 13.86
CA HIS A 647 -38.43 -5.53 13.00
C HIS A 647 -38.41 -5.94 11.52
N VAL A 648 -39.48 -5.60 10.80
CA VAL A 648 -39.59 -5.79 9.35
C VAL A 648 -39.26 -4.46 8.67
N PRO A 649 -38.11 -4.34 8.01
CA PRO A 649 -37.69 -3.08 7.42
C PRO A 649 -38.50 -2.75 6.15
N PRO A 650 -38.62 -1.45 5.80
CA PRO A 650 -39.22 -1.06 4.52
C PRO A 650 -38.38 -1.61 3.37
N GLN A 651 -39.03 -2.19 2.36
CA GLN A 651 -38.35 -2.67 1.16
C GLN A 651 -38.39 -1.62 0.05
N LEU A 652 -37.23 -1.39 -0.58
CA LEU A 652 -37.18 -0.65 -1.84
C LEU A 652 -37.49 -1.61 -3.00
N PRO A 653 -38.29 -1.19 -3.98
CA PRO A 653 -38.58 -2.03 -5.13
C PRO A 653 -37.29 -2.33 -5.90
N GLU A 654 -37.08 -3.61 -6.20
CA GLU A 654 -36.05 -4.06 -7.12
C GLU A 654 -36.54 -3.98 -8.57
N PRO A 655 -35.63 -3.93 -9.56
CA PRO A 655 -36.01 -4.04 -10.96
C PRO A 655 -36.90 -5.27 -11.20
N PRO A 656 -37.99 -5.18 -11.97
CA PRO A 656 -38.98 -6.27 -12.05
C PRO A 656 -38.38 -7.64 -12.38
N ALA A 657 -37.40 -7.70 -13.29
CA ALA A 657 -36.71 -8.94 -13.63
C ALA A 657 -35.86 -9.49 -12.48
N PHE A 658 -35.21 -8.61 -11.71
CA PHE A 658 -34.45 -9.00 -10.54
C PHE A 658 -35.36 -9.41 -9.38
N GLN A 659 -36.50 -8.74 -9.21
CA GLN A 659 -37.51 -9.13 -8.22
C GLN A 659 -38.03 -10.55 -8.48
N GLN A 660 -38.33 -10.90 -9.73
CA GLN A 660 -38.73 -12.27 -10.10
C GLN A 660 -37.64 -13.29 -9.78
N ALA A 661 -36.37 -12.94 -10.03
CA ALA A 661 -35.24 -13.79 -9.69
C ALA A 661 -35.10 -13.97 -8.16
N LEU A 662 -35.30 -12.91 -7.36
CA LEU A 662 -35.30 -13.00 -5.90
C LEU A 662 -36.43 -13.90 -5.40
N ASP A 663 -37.64 -13.76 -5.92
CA ASP A 663 -38.79 -14.55 -5.48
C ASP A 663 -38.60 -16.04 -5.80
N LEU A 664 -38.03 -16.37 -6.97
CA LEU A 664 -37.64 -17.74 -7.32
C LEU A 664 -36.50 -18.25 -6.43
N ALA A 665 -35.46 -17.45 -6.20
CA ALA A 665 -34.35 -17.83 -5.35
C ALA A 665 -34.79 -18.11 -3.90
N ARG A 666 -35.73 -17.31 -3.35
CA ARG A 666 -36.34 -17.57 -2.04
C ARG A 666 -37.07 -18.90 -2.01
N ALA A 667 -37.91 -19.18 -3.00
CA ALA A 667 -38.64 -20.45 -3.08
C ALA A 667 -37.72 -21.68 -3.16
N LEU A 668 -36.55 -21.54 -3.81
CA LEU A 668 -35.52 -22.58 -3.88
C LEU A 668 -34.77 -22.73 -2.55
N ALA A 669 -34.39 -21.62 -1.92
CA ALA A 669 -33.72 -21.62 -0.61
C ALA A 669 -34.59 -22.24 0.49
N GLU A 670 -35.90 -21.96 0.49
CA GLU A 670 -36.86 -22.59 1.41
C GLU A 670 -36.96 -24.12 1.23
N GLN A 671 -36.60 -24.63 0.04
CA GLN A 671 -36.51 -26.06 -0.26
C GLN A 671 -35.11 -26.65 0.03
N GLY A 672 -34.18 -25.85 0.57
CA GLY A 672 -32.79 -26.23 0.82
C GLY A 672 -31.92 -26.33 -0.44
N GLN A 673 -32.34 -25.70 -1.54
CA GLN A 673 -31.65 -25.70 -2.83
C GLN A 673 -30.77 -24.45 -3.01
N ASP A 674 -29.79 -24.27 -2.12
CA ASP A 674 -29.02 -23.02 -2.01
C ASP A 674 -28.13 -22.73 -3.24
N GLU A 675 -27.59 -23.76 -3.88
CA GLU A 675 -26.80 -23.61 -5.11
C GLU A 675 -27.67 -23.17 -6.29
N GLU A 676 -28.84 -23.77 -6.46
CA GLU A 676 -29.81 -23.38 -7.48
C GLU A 676 -30.34 -21.96 -7.22
N ALA A 677 -30.65 -21.61 -5.97
CA ALA A 677 -31.03 -20.27 -5.57
C ALA A 677 -29.95 -19.25 -5.93
N TRP A 678 -28.68 -19.55 -5.65
CA TRP A 678 -27.57 -18.68 -6.02
C TRP A 678 -27.42 -18.55 -7.55
N ASN A 679 -27.53 -19.65 -8.30
CA ASN A 679 -27.41 -19.60 -9.76
C ASN A 679 -28.47 -18.67 -10.39
N VAL A 680 -29.69 -18.64 -9.84
CA VAL A 680 -30.74 -17.70 -10.26
C VAL A 680 -30.34 -16.25 -9.99
N ILE A 681 -29.81 -15.96 -8.80
CA ILE A 681 -29.32 -14.61 -8.42
C ILE A 681 -28.16 -14.20 -9.33
N GLU A 682 -27.15 -15.06 -9.48
CA GLU A 682 -25.94 -14.80 -10.25
C GLU A 682 -26.26 -14.48 -11.72
N ALA A 683 -27.20 -15.22 -12.33
CA ALA A 683 -27.65 -14.96 -13.69
C ALA A 683 -28.38 -13.62 -13.85
N ALA A 684 -29.06 -13.15 -12.81
CA ALA A 684 -29.80 -11.89 -12.82
C ALA A 684 -28.91 -10.67 -12.57
N LEU A 685 -27.81 -10.81 -11.83
CA LEU A 685 -26.93 -9.71 -11.41
C LEU A 685 -26.43 -8.80 -12.56
N PRO A 686 -25.94 -9.29 -13.71
CA PRO A 686 -25.48 -8.42 -14.80
C PRO A 686 -26.55 -7.45 -15.33
N HIS A 687 -27.82 -7.80 -15.15
CA HIS A 687 -28.98 -7.05 -15.59
C HIS A 687 -29.56 -6.14 -14.51
N TRP A 688 -29.08 -6.24 -13.26
CA TRP A 688 -29.50 -5.38 -12.17
C TRP A 688 -29.11 -3.92 -12.44
N ARG A 689 -30.06 -3.00 -12.24
CA ARG A 689 -29.89 -1.55 -12.42
C ARG A 689 -30.77 -0.80 -11.43
N SER A 690 -30.34 0.37 -11.00
CA SER A 690 -31.20 1.26 -10.21
C SER A 690 -31.10 2.68 -10.73
N ASP A 691 -32.27 3.31 -10.87
CA ASP A 691 -32.39 4.74 -11.20
C ASP A 691 -32.04 5.63 -9.99
N ASN A 692 -31.98 5.05 -8.79
CA ASN A 692 -31.52 5.76 -7.61
C ASN A 692 -29.97 5.87 -7.62
N PRO A 693 -29.41 7.10 -7.58
CA PRO A 693 -27.97 7.33 -7.59
C PRO A 693 -27.22 6.68 -6.40
N HIS A 694 -27.90 6.41 -5.30
CA HIS A 694 -27.34 5.84 -4.07
C HIS A 694 -27.36 4.30 -4.04
N ARG A 695 -27.92 3.65 -5.07
CA ARG A 695 -27.98 2.19 -5.16
C ARG A 695 -27.01 1.68 -6.23
N ILE A 696 -25.92 1.05 -5.78
CA ILE A 696 -24.83 0.51 -6.63
C ILE A 696 -24.74 -1.02 -6.62
N ALA A 697 -25.44 -1.66 -5.70
CA ALA A 697 -25.59 -3.11 -5.56
C ALA A 697 -26.93 -3.44 -4.85
N PRO A 698 -27.50 -4.63 -5.06
CA PRO A 698 -28.73 -5.06 -4.39
C PRO A 698 -28.47 -5.43 -2.93
N VAL A 699 -28.55 -4.44 -2.02
CA VAL A 699 -28.34 -4.63 -0.57
C VAL A 699 -29.28 -5.67 0.04
N ILE A 700 -30.46 -5.88 -0.57
CA ILE A 700 -31.41 -6.91 -0.16
C ILE A 700 -30.77 -8.30 -0.06
N LEU A 701 -29.74 -8.60 -0.85
CA LEU A 701 -29.02 -9.87 -0.79
C LEU A 701 -28.27 -10.08 0.53
N LEU A 702 -27.88 -9.01 1.22
CA LEU A 702 -27.21 -9.08 2.53
C LEU A 702 -28.21 -9.09 3.69
N THR A 703 -29.42 -8.57 3.48
CA THR A 703 -30.39 -8.35 4.56
C THR A 703 -31.49 -9.40 4.59
N ASP A 704 -31.82 -10.02 3.46
CA ASP A 704 -32.86 -11.03 3.36
C ASP A 704 -32.54 -12.26 4.24
N PRO A 705 -33.42 -12.63 5.19
CA PRO A 705 -33.19 -13.75 6.09
C PRO A 705 -33.28 -15.11 5.38
N VAL A 706 -34.09 -15.24 4.33
CA VAL A 706 -34.25 -16.48 3.57
C VAL A 706 -33.01 -16.77 2.73
N LEU A 707 -32.34 -15.73 2.24
CA LEU A 707 -31.13 -15.85 1.42
C LEU A 707 -29.83 -15.91 2.24
N ARG A 708 -29.92 -15.99 3.58
CA ARG A 708 -28.77 -15.93 4.48
C ARG A 708 -27.70 -16.98 4.17
N ASP A 709 -28.12 -18.22 3.97
CA ASP A 709 -27.21 -19.34 3.70
C ASP A 709 -26.82 -19.40 2.22
N VAL A 710 -27.67 -18.84 1.34
CA VAL A 710 -27.40 -18.67 -0.09
C VAL A 710 -26.28 -17.66 -0.32
N VAL A 711 -26.32 -16.48 0.31
CA VAL A 711 -25.38 -15.38 0.09
C VAL A 711 -24.20 -15.48 1.07
N THR A 712 -23.28 -16.39 0.76
CA THR A 712 -22.02 -16.53 1.51
C THR A 712 -21.12 -15.29 1.38
N PRO A 713 -20.10 -15.09 2.25
CA PRO A 713 -19.17 -13.96 2.14
C PRO A 713 -18.49 -13.85 0.76
N ARG A 714 -18.15 -14.98 0.15
CA ARG A 714 -17.59 -15.01 -1.21
C ARG A 714 -18.61 -14.56 -2.26
N ARG A 715 -19.86 -14.98 -2.12
CA ARG A 715 -20.96 -14.60 -3.00
C ARG A 715 -21.29 -13.10 -2.87
N ALA A 716 -21.27 -12.56 -1.66
CA ALA A 716 -21.37 -11.12 -1.41
C ALA A 716 -20.26 -10.32 -2.14
N GLN A 717 -19.00 -10.77 -2.06
CA GLN A 717 -17.91 -10.16 -2.84
C GLN A 717 -18.13 -10.27 -4.35
N LEU A 718 -18.64 -11.41 -4.83
CA LEU A 718 -18.96 -11.59 -6.25
C LEU A 718 -20.06 -10.63 -6.72
N VAL A 719 -21.09 -10.37 -5.89
CA VAL A 719 -22.17 -9.43 -6.23
C VAL A 719 -21.61 -8.09 -6.71
N VAL A 720 -20.62 -7.55 -6.01
CA VAL A 720 -20.03 -6.23 -6.31
C VAL A 720 -18.95 -6.28 -7.39
N ARG A 721 -18.35 -7.45 -7.66
CA ARG A 721 -17.33 -7.66 -8.71
C ARG A 721 -17.87 -8.05 -10.08
N ILE A 722 -19.14 -8.47 -10.16
CA ILE A 722 -19.81 -8.74 -11.46
C ILE A 722 -20.15 -7.40 -12.12
N PRO A 723 -19.76 -7.13 -13.38
CA PRO A 723 -20.17 -5.92 -14.08
C PRO A 723 -21.69 -5.87 -14.27
N ARG A 724 -22.29 -4.73 -13.93
CA ARG A 724 -23.74 -4.46 -13.97
C ARG A 724 -24.02 -3.31 -14.93
N GLY A 725 -25.19 -3.32 -15.55
CA GLY A 725 -25.63 -2.16 -16.31
C GLY A 725 -24.99 -1.95 -17.69
N LYS A 726 -24.44 -2.99 -18.34
CA LYS A 726 -24.11 -2.92 -19.79
C LYS A 726 -25.38 -2.82 -20.64
N VAL A 727 -25.44 -1.84 -21.53
CA VAL A 727 -26.34 -1.89 -22.70
C VAL A 727 -25.76 -2.97 -23.61
N LEU A 728 -26.39 -4.16 -23.63
CA LEU A 728 -26.14 -5.09 -24.71
C LEU A 728 -26.81 -4.51 -25.97
N GLY A 729 -26.01 -3.81 -26.77
CA GLY A 729 -26.36 -3.61 -28.17
C GLY A 729 -26.35 -4.98 -28.85
N GLY A 730 -27.53 -5.50 -29.17
CA GLY A 730 -27.68 -6.72 -29.95
C GLY A 730 -28.84 -7.60 -29.48
N ASN A 731 -29.87 -7.66 -30.31
CA ASN A 731 -30.97 -8.62 -30.29
C ASN A 731 -30.63 -9.96 -29.64
N THR A 732 -31.19 -10.20 -28.45
CA THR A 732 -31.58 -11.55 -28.05
C THR A 732 -32.96 -11.44 -27.42
N ARG A 733 -33.97 -11.89 -28.19
CA ARG A 733 -35.31 -12.16 -27.66
C ARG A 733 -35.20 -13.33 -26.70
N TRP A 734 -35.74 -13.17 -25.49
CA TRP A 734 -36.16 -14.29 -24.65
C TRP A 734 -37.41 -14.93 -25.25
#